data_AF-A0A7S2KH44-F1
#
_entry.id   AF-A0A7S2KH44-F1
#
_cell.length_a   1.000
_cell.length_b   1.000
_cell.length_c   1.000
_cell.angle_alpha   90.00
_cell.angle_beta   90.00
_cell.angle_gamma   90.00
#
_symmetry.space_group_name_H-M   'P 1'
#
loop_
_entity.id
_entity.type
_entity.pdbx_description
1 polymer ?
#
loop_
_entity_poly.entity_id
_entity_poly.type
_entity_poly.pdbx_seq_one_letter_code
_entity_poly.pdbx_strand_id
1 'polypeptide(L)'
;RRMRDAVIRRGSRTFEADVVHHLALSGFCLVDSELDDELLRKANDDAQRIDRFIPPPPLIVEGLLGAEGSSEVAELEHPGISQAERTDGASLHEIDSFMTEVAVTLEAFFQGGLGFECGDRTLGLLHKCGASYEDPSALTEKVAGKWLNIFRRQRVMCVVCLSRRGGTFTLEPNDGESEPEAVHVKCGDLLLLRADVLSRSFQSDDDGGMTLSCFFLQKNTSSGVRGAFVDDRLRAPAIPVVEDLVHWADSRLELIKHRQETAPGSLEDMEIPRSWKMLASHTVTKGPQIMVRGIATHVAHGCERPGKHICALSIGVDLATEVPISRWDHRQQYDPDPMCWMDKELSRGRVRTNINHAAFIEGIDMFDNKFFGMSIMESKVTDPTQRLALEHAYEALHMAGYVKKKLLQSFIGVYQGHTASDWDKIEHETGAAAGAYSPTIASNRISFALGLMGPSFTIDLEGAASLAAIYQGCHDLLPSDDFRKPLTAAGLAGGVTMNLSWYWWPVHNQFMNPVGRCFTFDEKANGYIKGEGSSLVVLKRHAETVEGKLVVEEGGVPSLGTVSGWAMANSGRTATLSAPSAPALRQVVNECVHYASISPLDVDAVQVDGKGNLMNDAVELVSLMKELRDLPGGDEEVLVLDAAKTKLGFCQETAGVAAFVSAIMASRHGHIPGALHLKSLNPHAQVDDDELQPHVPTEAVQFRCRQSFNGVTAYGMGGSNVHTLVWNQLSESAWPSSRTAEERPAIAFWPGGGGELEDSEKPKQGYSIVGSWACWDRPETMKESPHEEGVFVFDVPLGDNRFEDFQIWIDGDSEKVLCPGGAAAGSGARVMGPMPLDECDGRNWRLDGRPQAQPLRLSGAPDAVDGVQDVLNDDPLVGLPGDRYQIELRIAGKWKTVLWRRTGTVDLSRSRGRYFVACSWRNWAFDEMVYDPTAGIHYLAHLKPPSFTPGEFRIVRNKDWAQTFVPGPPGDGSSEVLGPVGPTDVEFHAHSWKLAGGVTVRIEFQREIKGESEKRKVSWRSLDQ
;
A
#
# COMPACT_ATOMS: atom_id res chain seq x y z
N ARG A 1 -7.61 -26.72 31.89
CA ARG A 1 -8.16 -28.10 31.68
C ARG A 1 -9.61 -28.08 31.16
N ARG A 2 -10.57 -27.33 31.74
CA ARG A 2 -11.98 -27.34 31.25
C ARG A 2 -12.23 -26.78 29.84
N MET A 3 -11.47 -25.81 29.35
CA MET A 3 -11.61 -25.29 27.96
C MET A 3 -10.97 -26.18 26.89
N ARG A 4 -10.13 -27.16 27.28
CA ARG A 4 -9.25 -27.91 26.35
C ARG A 4 -9.88 -29.20 25.79
N ASP A 5 -11.01 -29.64 26.34
CA ASP A 5 -11.78 -30.82 25.89
C ASP A 5 -13.18 -30.42 25.38
N ALA A 6 -13.43 -29.12 25.17
CA ALA A 6 -14.74 -28.62 24.76
C ALA A 6 -14.95 -28.86 23.26
N VAL A 7 -15.47 -30.05 22.92
CA VAL A 7 -15.98 -30.30 21.58
C VAL A 7 -17.21 -29.42 21.37
N ILE A 8 -17.11 -28.44 20.47
CA ILE A 8 -18.24 -27.54 20.17
C ILE A 8 -19.26 -28.32 19.33
N ARG A 9 -20.51 -28.36 19.79
CA ARG A 9 -21.60 -28.96 19.02
C ARG A 9 -22.17 -27.98 18.00
N ARG A 10 -22.29 -28.45 16.75
CA ARG A 10 -22.99 -27.72 15.69
C ARG A 10 -24.47 -27.52 16.07
N GLY A 11 -24.99 -26.31 15.89
CA GLY A 11 -26.38 -25.96 16.25
C GLY A 11 -26.58 -25.31 17.62
N SER A 12 -25.51 -25.11 18.40
CA SER A 12 -25.53 -24.19 19.54
C SER A 12 -25.86 -22.76 19.08
N ARG A 13 -26.58 -21.99 19.92
CA ARG A 13 -26.87 -20.56 19.66
C ARG A 13 -25.61 -19.68 19.62
N THR A 14 -24.47 -20.20 20.07
CA THR A 14 -23.18 -19.49 20.21
C THR A 14 -22.08 -20.09 19.34
N PHE A 15 -22.40 -21.03 18.43
CA PHE A 15 -21.42 -21.79 17.65
C PHE A 15 -20.34 -20.92 17.00
N GLU A 16 -20.75 -19.85 16.31
CA GLU A 16 -19.85 -18.97 15.57
C GLU A 16 -18.91 -18.19 16.49
N ALA A 17 -19.46 -17.68 17.60
CA ALA A 17 -18.70 -16.95 18.62
C ALA A 17 -17.67 -17.88 19.28
N ASP A 18 -18.06 -19.10 19.63
CA ASP A 18 -17.21 -20.06 20.33
C ASP A 18 -16.05 -20.53 19.42
N VAL A 19 -16.32 -20.83 18.14
CA VAL A 19 -15.27 -21.20 17.18
C VAL A 19 -14.24 -20.08 17.01
N VAL A 20 -14.69 -18.85 16.76
CA VAL A 20 -13.79 -17.70 16.60
C VAL A 20 -13.01 -17.43 17.88
N HIS A 21 -13.67 -17.62 19.02
CA HIS A 21 -13.07 -17.47 20.33
C HIS A 21 -11.90 -18.44 20.55
N HIS A 22 -12.09 -19.73 20.26
CA HIS A 22 -11.04 -20.75 20.36
C HIS A 22 -9.91 -20.55 19.34
N LEU A 23 -10.23 -20.13 18.11
CA LEU A 23 -9.21 -19.80 17.10
C LEU A 23 -8.36 -18.59 17.49
N ALA A 24 -8.92 -17.60 18.20
CA ALA A 24 -8.14 -16.48 18.74
C ALA A 24 -7.25 -16.93 19.90
N LEU A 25 -7.79 -17.80 20.75
CA LEU A 25 -7.15 -18.21 21.98
C LEU A 25 -6.03 -19.21 21.82
N SER A 26 -6.35 -20.37 21.24
CA SER A 26 -5.47 -21.54 21.13
C SER A 26 -5.05 -21.79 19.69
N GLY A 27 -5.51 -20.99 18.73
CA GLY A 27 -5.21 -21.18 17.32
C GLY A 27 -5.93 -22.36 16.67
N PHE A 28 -6.64 -23.21 17.42
CA PHE A 28 -7.42 -24.32 16.89
C PHE A 28 -8.70 -24.57 17.71
N CYS A 29 -9.65 -25.28 17.10
CA CYS A 29 -10.93 -25.67 17.67
C CYS A 29 -11.38 -27.03 17.11
N LEU A 30 -11.85 -27.92 17.99
CA LEU A 30 -12.46 -29.20 17.61
C LEU A 30 -13.99 -29.09 17.66
N VAL A 31 -14.64 -29.46 16.57
CA VAL A 31 -16.09 -29.35 16.38
C VAL A 31 -16.67 -30.75 16.15
N ASP A 32 -17.74 -31.08 16.89
CA ASP A 32 -18.59 -32.23 16.60
C ASP A 32 -19.41 -31.89 15.36
N SER A 33 -19.08 -32.55 14.25
CA SER A 33 -19.71 -32.27 12.96
C SER A 33 -21.16 -32.76 12.88
N GLU A 34 -21.56 -33.68 13.77
CA GLU A 34 -22.81 -34.43 13.73
C GLU A 34 -23.09 -35.08 12.36
N LEU A 35 -22.03 -35.39 11.60
CA LEU A 35 -22.14 -36.12 10.32
C LEU A 35 -22.59 -37.57 10.58
N ASP A 36 -23.50 -38.06 9.74
CA ASP A 36 -24.05 -39.41 9.85
C ASP A 36 -22.95 -40.49 9.66
N ASP A 37 -22.94 -41.50 10.53
CA ASP A 37 -21.94 -42.58 10.50
C ASP A 37 -21.94 -43.34 9.16
N GLU A 38 -23.11 -43.49 8.53
CA GLU A 38 -23.22 -44.14 7.22
C GLU A 38 -22.68 -43.25 6.09
N LEU A 39 -22.79 -41.92 6.21
CA LEU A 39 -22.16 -40.97 5.30
C LEU A 39 -20.64 -41.04 5.41
N LEU A 40 -20.09 -41.01 6.64
CA LEU A 40 -18.64 -41.11 6.89
C LEU A 40 -18.06 -42.43 6.35
N ARG A 41 -18.76 -43.54 6.57
CA ARG A 41 -18.36 -44.86 6.05
C ARG A 41 -18.31 -44.88 4.53
N LYS A 42 -19.34 -44.35 3.86
CA LYS A 42 -19.38 -44.26 2.39
C LYS A 42 -18.31 -43.31 1.84
N ALA A 43 -18.10 -42.16 2.50
CA ALA A 43 -17.07 -41.21 2.09
C ALA A 43 -15.66 -41.81 2.18
N ASN A 44 -15.36 -42.58 3.22
CA ASN A 44 -14.09 -43.31 3.31
C ASN A 44 -13.97 -44.41 2.24
N ASP A 45 -15.04 -45.16 1.96
CA ASP A 45 -15.06 -46.16 0.88
C ASP A 45 -14.86 -45.50 -0.51
N ASP A 46 -15.44 -44.31 -0.72
CA ASP A 46 -15.30 -43.53 -1.94
C ASP A 46 -13.88 -42.95 -2.07
N ALA A 47 -13.28 -42.45 -0.97
CA ALA A 47 -11.91 -41.95 -0.95
C ALA A 47 -10.88 -43.04 -1.33
N GLN A 48 -11.11 -44.29 -0.91
CA GLN A 48 -10.23 -45.42 -1.26
C GLN A 48 -10.32 -45.84 -2.74
N ARG A 49 -11.36 -45.42 -3.48
CA ARG A 49 -11.53 -45.75 -4.91
C ARG A 49 -10.87 -44.74 -5.84
N ILE A 50 -10.45 -43.59 -5.31
CA ILE A 50 -9.78 -42.55 -6.09
C ILE A 50 -8.38 -43.05 -6.47
N ASP A 51 -8.07 -43.07 -7.76
CA ASP A 51 -6.82 -43.60 -8.34
C ASP A 51 -5.79 -42.51 -8.69
N ARG A 52 -6.15 -41.24 -8.48
CA ARG A 52 -5.36 -40.04 -8.84
C ARG A 52 -4.56 -39.43 -7.68
N PHE A 53 -4.15 -40.24 -6.72
CA PHE A 53 -3.26 -39.82 -5.63
C PHE A 53 -1.85 -39.59 -6.14
N ILE A 54 -1.22 -38.50 -5.70
CA ILE A 54 0.15 -38.13 -6.08
C ILE A 54 0.92 -37.72 -4.81
N PRO A 55 2.17 -38.18 -4.60
CA PRO A 55 3.00 -37.72 -3.50
C PRO A 55 3.42 -36.26 -3.72
N PRO A 56 3.03 -35.31 -2.83
CA PRO A 56 3.34 -33.90 -3.01
C PRO A 56 4.84 -33.62 -2.82
N PRO A 57 5.41 -32.54 -3.38
CA PRO A 57 6.82 -32.21 -3.19
C PRO A 57 7.16 -31.89 -1.72
N PRO A 58 8.41 -32.11 -1.25
CA PRO A 58 8.76 -31.97 0.17
C PRO A 58 8.42 -30.59 0.77
N LEU A 59 8.73 -29.52 0.05
CA LEU A 59 8.41 -28.14 0.47
C LEU A 59 6.89 -27.88 0.57
N ILE A 60 6.04 -28.64 -0.14
CA ILE A 60 4.59 -28.47 -0.06
C ILE A 60 4.02 -29.24 1.12
N VAL A 61 4.59 -30.41 1.42
CA VAL A 61 4.13 -31.34 2.46
C VAL A 61 4.17 -30.71 3.86
N GLU A 62 5.21 -29.94 4.16
CA GLU A 62 5.33 -29.16 5.41
C GLU A 62 4.20 -28.12 5.54
N GLY A 63 3.76 -27.58 4.42
CA GLY A 63 2.59 -26.73 4.30
C GLY A 63 1.26 -27.48 4.26
N LEU A 64 1.20 -28.80 4.47
CA LEU A 64 -0.03 -29.59 4.55
C LEU A 64 -0.18 -30.24 5.93
N LEU A 65 -0.23 -31.57 6.01
CA LEU A 65 -0.32 -32.34 7.26
C LEU A 65 0.96 -33.14 7.55
N GLY A 66 2.11 -32.71 7.00
CA GLY A 66 3.39 -33.39 7.16
C GLY A 66 3.52 -34.68 6.35
N ALA A 67 4.72 -35.28 6.36
CA ALA A 67 5.05 -36.42 5.49
C ALA A 67 4.22 -37.68 5.79
N GLU A 68 3.87 -37.93 7.06
CA GLU A 68 3.03 -39.07 7.43
C GLU A 68 1.53 -38.82 7.19
N GLY A 69 1.09 -37.57 7.36
CA GLY A 69 -0.32 -37.18 7.22
C GLY A 69 -0.72 -36.77 5.80
N SER A 70 0.24 -36.54 4.91
CA SER A 70 0.05 -36.17 3.51
C SER A 70 1.01 -36.93 2.60
N SER A 71 1.14 -38.23 2.80
CA SER A 71 2.06 -39.06 2.00
C SER A 71 1.68 -39.02 0.53
N GLU A 72 0.38 -39.08 0.24
CA GLU A 72 -0.19 -38.83 -1.08
C GLU A 72 -1.44 -37.95 -0.94
N VAL A 73 -1.68 -37.08 -1.93
CA VAL A 73 -2.84 -36.18 -1.94
C VAL A 73 -3.62 -36.25 -3.24
N ALA A 74 -4.92 -35.99 -3.18
CA ALA A 74 -5.81 -35.89 -4.34
C ALA A 74 -6.81 -34.74 -4.16
N GLU A 75 -6.91 -33.84 -5.14
CA GLU A 75 -7.88 -32.74 -5.12
C GLU A 75 -9.22 -33.18 -5.67
N LEU A 76 -10.30 -32.92 -4.94
CA LEU A 76 -11.66 -33.19 -5.41
C LEU A 76 -11.99 -32.38 -6.68
N GLU A 77 -12.86 -32.95 -7.50
CA GLU A 77 -13.37 -32.38 -8.74
C GLU A 77 -14.19 -31.13 -8.48
N HIS A 78 -14.10 -30.17 -9.41
CA HIS A 78 -14.75 -28.88 -9.24
C HIS A 78 -16.29 -29.04 -9.13
N PRO A 79 -16.97 -28.33 -8.21
CA PRO A 79 -18.44 -28.41 -8.04
C PRO A 79 -19.26 -28.02 -9.27
N GLY A 80 -18.63 -27.43 -10.29
CA GLY A 80 -19.25 -27.08 -11.58
C GLY A 80 -19.38 -28.24 -12.57
N ILE A 81 -18.69 -29.36 -12.34
CA ILE A 81 -18.81 -30.57 -13.16
C ILE A 81 -20.15 -31.25 -12.83
N SER A 82 -20.85 -31.76 -13.85
CA SER A 82 -22.15 -32.38 -13.67
C SER A 82 -22.03 -33.66 -12.82
N GLN A 83 -23.01 -33.92 -11.95
CA GLN A 83 -22.95 -35.05 -11.00
C GLN A 83 -22.82 -36.42 -11.69
N ALA A 84 -23.24 -36.54 -12.96
CA ALA A 84 -23.12 -37.76 -13.75
C ALA A 84 -21.71 -37.98 -14.34
N GLU A 85 -20.91 -36.92 -14.45
CA GLU A 85 -19.54 -36.96 -14.98
C GLU A 85 -18.49 -37.04 -13.87
N ARG A 86 -18.89 -36.83 -12.61
CA ARG A 86 -17.97 -36.88 -11.49
C ARG A 86 -17.52 -38.30 -11.19
N THR A 87 -16.21 -38.45 -11.05
CA THR A 87 -15.58 -39.71 -10.64
C THR A 87 -15.44 -39.80 -9.13
N ASP A 88 -15.50 -38.65 -8.44
CA ASP A 88 -15.52 -38.58 -6.99
C ASP A 88 -16.87 -39.04 -6.44
N GLY A 89 -16.83 -39.83 -5.37
CA GLY A 89 -18.04 -40.34 -4.74
C GLY A 89 -18.94 -39.22 -4.20
N ALA A 90 -20.26 -39.39 -4.34
CA ALA A 90 -21.25 -38.39 -3.90
C ALA A 90 -21.12 -38.03 -2.42
N SER A 91 -20.72 -38.99 -1.59
CA SER A 91 -20.51 -38.85 -0.14
C SER A 91 -19.38 -37.85 0.18
N LEU A 92 -18.31 -37.82 -0.62
CA LEU A 92 -17.19 -36.88 -0.43
C LEU A 92 -17.61 -35.44 -0.75
N HIS A 93 -18.40 -35.25 -1.81
CA HIS A 93 -18.93 -33.94 -2.15
C HIS A 93 -19.96 -33.41 -1.15
N GLU A 94 -20.67 -34.30 -0.46
CA GLU A 94 -21.56 -33.91 0.64
C GLU A 94 -20.76 -33.35 1.83
N ILE A 95 -19.65 -34.00 2.21
CA ILE A 95 -18.73 -33.49 3.24
C ILE A 95 -18.04 -32.19 2.77
N ASP A 96 -17.62 -32.10 1.51
CA ASP A 96 -17.02 -30.88 0.96
C ASP A 96 -18.02 -29.69 0.92
N SER A 97 -19.29 -29.97 0.66
CA SER A 97 -20.38 -29.00 0.75
C SER A 97 -20.61 -28.55 2.20
N PHE A 98 -20.53 -29.48 3.15
CA PHE A 98 -20.57 -29.17 4.58
C PHE A 98 -19.42 -28.22 4.99
N MET A 99 -18.18 -28.49 4.56
CA MET A 99 -17.04 -27.60 4.83
C MET A 99 -17.24 -26.19 4.22
N THR A 100 -17.94 -26.11 3.09
CA THR A 100 -18.32 -24.82 2.47
C THR A 100 -19.34 -24.07 3.31
N GLU A 101 -20.33 -24.75 3.87
CA GLU A 101 -21.32 -24.16 4.78
C GLU A 101 -20.66 -23.60 6.05
N VAL A 102 -19.70 -24.33 6.62
CA VAL A 102 -18.90 -23.86 7.76
C VAL A 102 -18.14 -22.58 7.41
N ALA A 103 -17.51 -22.52 6.22
CA ALA A 103 -16.78 -21.35 5.76
C ALA A 103 -17.69 -20.10 5.66
N VAL A 104 -18.87 -20.26 5.04
CA VAL A 104 -19.84 -19.17 4.85
C VAL A 104 -20.40 -18.68 6.19
N THR A 105 -20.66 -19.61 7.12
CA THR A 105 -21.19 -19.29 8.45
C THR A 105 -20.20 -18.47 9.27
N LEU A 106 -18.90 -18.79 9.20
CA LEU A 106 -17.86 -18.13 9.98
C LEU A 106 -17.32 -16.83 9.35
N GLU A 107 -17.52 -16.61 8.05
CA GLU A 107 -16.96 -15.45 7.32
C GLU A 107 -17.25 -14.11 8.03
N ALA A 108 -18.50 -13.88 8.45
CA ALA A 108 -18.90 -12.63 9.10
C ALA A 108 -18.24 -12.41 10.47
N PHE A 109 -17.79 -13.47 11.13
CA PHE A 109 -17.23 -13.42 12.48
C PHE A 109 -15.70 -13.32 12.47
N PHE A 110 -15.02 -13.81 11.42
CA PHE A 110 -13.57 -13.70 11.28
C PHE A 110 -13.09 -12.25 11.28
N GLN A 111 -13.82 -11.35 10.62
CA GLN A 111 -13.43 -9.93 10.58
C GLN A 111 -13.49 -9.28 11.97
N GLY A 112 -14.53 -9.59 12.76
CA GLY A 112 -14.74 -9.00 14.08
C GLY A 112 -13.84 -9.60 15.17
N GLY A 113 -13.56 -10.92 15.11
CA GLY A 113 -12.81 -11.62 16.16
C GLY A 113 -11.35 -11.93 15.85
N LEU A 114 -11.00 -12.20 14.57
CA LEU A 114 -9.63 -12.56 14.16
C LEU A 114 -8.95 -11.49 13.31
N GLY A 115 -9.69 -10.47 12.85
CA GLY A 115 -9.14 -9.32 12.13
C GLY A 115 -8.83 -9.57 10.65
N PHE A 116 -9.33 -10.65 10.05
CA PHE A 116 -9.20 -10.91 8.62
C PHE A 116 -10.54 -11.28 7.98
N GLU A 117 -10.67 -11.01 6.67
CA GLU A 117 -11.81 -11.43 5.87
C GLU A 117 -11.42 -12.59 4.94
N CYS A 118 -12.04 -13.75 5.12
CA CYS A 118 -11.93 -14.85 4.16
C CYS A 118 -13.05 -14.71 3.12
N GLY A 119 -12.73 -14.74 1.84
CA GLY A 119 -13.75 -14.64 0.77
C GLY A 119 -13.70 -15.75 -0.26
N ASP A 120 -12.70 -16.62 -0.17
CA ASP A 120 -12.54 -17.79 -1.02
C ASP A 120 -12.13 -18.99 -0.15
N ARG A 121 -12.32 -20.20 -0.70
CA ARG A 121 -11.83 -21.47 -0.14
C ARG A 121 -11.19 -22.31 -1.26
N THR A 122 -10.18 -23.11 -0.93
CA THR A 122 -9.63 -24.10 -1.87
C THR A 122 -10.60 -25.26 -2.09
N LEU A 123 -10.43 -25.99 -3.19
CA LEU A 123 -11.10 -27.29 -3.35
C LEU A 123 -10.74 -28.24 -2.19
N GLY A 124 -11.63 -29.19 -1.91
CA GLY A 124 -11.35 -30.26 -0.95
C GLY A 124 -10.14 -31.06 -1.38
N LEU A 125 -9.20 -31.26 -0.45
CA LEU A 125 -7.97 -31.99 -0.64
C LEU A 125 -8.00 -33.24 0.23
N LEU A 126 -8.01 -34.41 -0.40
CA LEU A 126 -7.87 -35.69 0.29
C LEU A 126 -6.41 -35.96 0.59
N HIS A 127 -6.15 -36.42 1.80
CA HIS A 127 -4.84 -36.85 2.24
C HIS A 127 -4.90 -38.33 2.63
N LYS A 128 -4.04 -39.12 2.01
CA LYS A 128 -3.77 -40.49 2.40
C LYS A 128 -2.65 -40.49 3.43
N CYS A 129 -2.88 -41.14 4.56
CA CYS A 129 -2.02 -41.12 5.73
C CYS A 129 -1.33 -42.48 5.92
N GLY A 130 -0.10 -42.48 6.39
CA GLY A 130 0.60 -43.70 6.84
C GLY A 130 1.24 -44.57 5.75
N ALA A 131 1.26 -44.16 4.48
CA ALA A 131 2.10 -44.80 3.47
C ALA A 131 3.56 -44.29 3.60
N SER A 132 4.55 -45.11 3.20
CA SER A 132 5.92 -44.63 3.09
C SER A 132 5.97 -43.49 2.06
N TYR A 133 6.43 -42.31 2.50
CA TYR A 133 6.63 -41.15 1.63
C TYR A 133 7.84 -41.41 0.71
N GLU A 134 7.62 -42.21 -0.33
CA GLU A 134 8.61 -42.64 -1.33
C GLU A 134 8.38 -41.92 -2.65
N ASP A 135 9.47 -41.63 -3.36
CA ASP A 135 9.48 -40.98 -4.69
C ASP A 135 8.60 -39.71 -4.81
N PRO A 136 8.89 -38.65 -4.02
CA PRO A 136 8.11 -37.44 -4.05
C PRO A 136 8.17 -36.74 -5.41
N SER A 137 7.06 -36.13 -5.82
CA SER A 137 7.03 -35.38 -7.07
C SER A 137 8.00 -34.19 -7.04
N ALA A 138 8.63 -33.92 -8.19
CA ALA A 138 9.50 -32.76 -8.31
C ALA A 138 8.69 -31.46 -8.21
N LEU A 139 9.23 -30.47 -7.49
CA LEU A 139 8.62 -29.15 -7.42
C LEU A 139 8.80 -28.44 -8.77
N THR A 140 7.69 -28.27 -9.49
CA THR A 140 7.63 -27.50 -10.75
C THR A 140 7.12 -26.09 -10.50
N GLU A 141 7.38 -25.18 -11.44
CA GLU A 141 6.94 -23.79 -11.43
C GLU A 141 5.42 -23.64 -11.26
N LYS A 142 4.66 -24.51 -11.95
CA LYS A 142 3.19 -24.52 -11.88
C LYS A 142 2.70 -24.94 -10.49
N VAL A 143 3.33 -25.95 -9.90
CA VAL A 143 2.99 -26.44 -8.55
C VAL A 143 3.39 -25.41 -7.50
N ALA A 144 4.61 -24.87 -7.58
CA ALA A 144 5.09 -23.83 -6.67
C ALA A 144 4.21 -22.58 -6.70
N GLY A 145 3.84 -22.08 -7.89
CA GLY A 145 2.98 -20.89 -8.00
C GLY A 145 1.57 -21.09 -7.45
N LYS A 146 0.98 -22.28 -7.64
CA LYS A 146 -0.30 -22.62 -7.04
C LYS A 146 -0.22 -22.59 -5.51
N TRP A 147 0.73 -23.32 -4.93
CA TRP A 147 0.82 -23.48 -3.49
C TRP A 147 1.30 -22.21 -2.78
N LEU A 148 2.21 -21.46 -3.38
CA LEU A 148 2.62 -20.16 -2.82
C LEU A 148 1.43 -19.19 -2.73
N ASN A 149 0.54 -19.17 -3.73
CA ASN A 149 -0.68 -18.35 -3.68
C ASN A 149 -1.64 -18.82 -2.56
N ILE A 150 -1.79 -20.14 -2.40
CA ILE A 150 -2.62 -20.71 -1.33
C ILE A 150 -2.04 -20.38 0.04
N PHE A 151 -0.77 -20.73 0.30
CA PHE A 151 -0.13 -20.58 1.61
C PHE A 151 0.04 -19.13 2.04
N ARG A 152 0.16 -18.18 1.10
CA ARG A 152 0.17 -16.75 1.46
C ARG A 152 -1.20 -16.24 1.91
N ARG A 153 -2.26 -16.73 1.29
CA ARG A 153 -3.65 -16.32 1.55
C ARG A 153 -4.31 -17.15 2.64
N GLN A 154 -3.77 -18.32 2.98
CA GLN A 154 -4.36 -19.20 3.99
C GLN A 154 -4.45 -18.47 5.34
N ARG A 155 -5.62 -18.58 5.99
CA ARG A 155 -5.80 -18.09 7.36
C ARG A 155 -6.29 -19.21 8.27
N VAL A 156 -7.28 -19.97 7.79
CA VAL A 156 -7.82 -21.13 8.52
C VAL A 156 -7.72 -22.36 7.62
N MET A 157 -7.30 -23.48 8.19
CA MET A 157 -7.42 -24.80 7.59
C MET A 157 -8.54 -25.55 8.30
N CYS A 158 -9.39 -26.18 7.50
CA CYS A 158 -10.56 -26.94 7.93
C CYS A 158 -10.32 -28.39 7.53
N VAL A 159 -10.32 -29.31 8.50
CA VAL A 159 -9.96 -30.72 8.29
C VAL A 159 -11.01 -31.63 8.91
N VAL A 160 -11.52 -32.59 8.13
CA VAL A 160 -12.43 -33.64 8.58
C VAL A 160 -11.68 -34.97 8.61
N CYS A 161 -11.68 -35.64 9.76
CA CYS A 161 -11.07 -36.97 9.89
C CYS A 161 -12.00 -38.05 9.34
N LEU A 162 -11.55 -38.82 8.33
CA LEU A 162 -12.30 -39.95 7.77
C LEU A 162 -11.76 -41.31 8.24
N SER A 163 -10.67 -41.31 9.00
CA SER A 163 -10.03 -42.50 9.53
C SER A 163 -10.90 -43.12 10.63
N ARG A 164 -11.16 -44.44 10.54
CA ARG A 164 -12.10 -45.17 11.40
C ARG A 164 -11.66 -45.18 12.86
N ARG A 165 -10.36 -45.30 13.12
CA ARG A 165 -9.79 -45.25 14.48
C ARG A 165 -9.45 -43.84 14.94
N GLY A 166 -9.55 -42.86 14.05
CA GLY A 166 -9.11 -41.50 14.30
C GLY A 166 -7.61 -41.33 14.08
N GLY A 167 -7.03 -40.34 14.75
CA GLY A 167 -5.60 -40.07 14.72
C GLY A 167 -5.21 -38.89 15.60
N THR A 168 -3.95 -38.49 15.52
CA THR A 168 -3.37 -37.43 16.33
C THR A 168 -2.78 -36.33 15.45
N PHE A 169 -3.26 -35.10 15.61
CA PHE A 169 -2.61 -33.90 15.06
C PHE A 169 -1.55 -33.41 16.03
N THR A 170 -0.35 -33.13 15.53
CA THR A 170 0.67 -32.39 16.27
C THR A 170 0.69 -30.97 15.73
N LEU A 171 0.34 -30.01 16.57
CA LEU A 171 0.27 -28.59 16.23
C LEU A 171 1.41 -27.84 16.94
N GLU A 172 2.01 -26.85 16.30
CA GLU A 172 3.10 -26.07 16.90
C GLU A 172 3.04 -24.61 16.43
N PRO A 173 3.12 -23.61 17.31
CA PRO A 173 3.20 -22.21 16.90
C PRO A 173 4.46 -21.91 16.10
N ASN A 174 4.35 -21.06 15.08
CA ASN A 174 5.49 -20.59 14.28
C ASN A 174 6.40 -19.58 15.05
N ASP A 175 6.40 -19.62 16.39
CA ASP A 175 7.22 -18.74 17.25
C ASP A 175 8.62 -19.31 17.54
N GLY A 176 8.85 -20.60 17.28
CA GLY A 176 10.12 -21.29 17.47
C GLY A 176 10.50 -21.57 18.93
N GLU A 177 9.65 -21.21 19.91
CA GLU A 177 9.91 -21.39 21.34
C GLU A 177 8.90 -22.33 22.02
N SER A 178 7.72 -22.50 21.44
CA SER A 178 6.62 -23.27 22.04
C SER A 178 6.72 -24.77 21.74
N GLU A 179 6.46 -25.62 22.74
CA GLU A 179 6.40 -27.07 22.50
C GLU A 179 5.14 -27.45 21.69
N PRO A 180 5.25 -28.49 20.83
CA PRO A 180 4.11 -28.98 20.06
C PRO A 180 3.03 -29.62 20.95
N GLU A 181 1.78 -29.44 20.58
CA GLU A 181 0.62 -30.04 21.25
C GLU A 181 -0.02 -31.14 20.40
N ALA A 182 -0.34 -32.27 21.04
CA ALA A 182 -1.02 -33.40 20.41
C ALA A 182 -2.54 -33.33 20.62
N VAL A 183 -3.29 -33.15 19.54
CA VAL A 183 -4.77 -33.12 19.51
C VAL A 183 -5.29 -34.42 18.92
N HIS A 184 -6.03 -35.19 19.73
CA HIS A 184 -6.60 -36.47 19.30
C HIS A 184 -7.97 -36.25 18.67
N VAL A 185 -8.20 -36.84 17.51
CA VAL A 185 -9.46 -36.71 16.74
C VAL A 185 -10.04 -38.09 16.45
N LYS A 186 -11.38 -38.17 16.41
CA LYS A 186 -12.13 -39.37 16.02
C LYS A 186 -12.63 -39.23 14.58
N CYS A 187 -13.09 -40.35 14.01
CA CYS A 187 -13.81 -40.33 12.73
C CYS A 187 -14.99 -39.36 12.80
N GLY A 188 -15.11 -38.46 11.83
CA GLY A 188 -16.16 -37.44 11.75
C GLY A 188 -15.82 -36.13 12.46
N ASP A 189 -14.81 -36.08 13.32
CA ASP A 189 -14.44 -34.82 13.99
C ASP A 189 -13.94 -33.79 12.96
N LEU A 190 -14.39 -32.54 13.14
CA LEU A 190 -13.98 -31.39 12.34
C LEU A 190 -12.98 -30.55 13.13
N LEU A 191 -11.74 -30.45 12.64
CA LEU A 191 -10.71 -29.57 13.17
C LEU A 191 -10.63 -28.27 12.36
N LEU A 192 -10.80 -27.14 13.03
CA LEU A 192 -10.52 -25.82 12.48
C LEU A 192 -9.23 -25.29 13.13
N LEU A 193 -8.26 -24.86 12.34
CA LEU A 193 -6.98 -24.34 12.86
C LEU A 193 -6.45 -23.14 12.07
N ARG A 194 -5.75 -22.23 12.74
CA ARG A 194 -5.08 -21.05 12.17
C ARG A 194 -3.79 -21.47 11.44
N ALA A 195 -3.91 -21.78 10.16
CA ALA A 195 -2.79 -22.27 9.33
C ALA A 195 -1.72 -21.20 9.04
N ASP A 196 -2.00 -19.94 9.37
CA ASP A 196 -1.05 -18.83 9.26
C ASP A 196 -0.17 -18.64 10.50
N VAL A 197 -0.52 -19.27 11.64
CA VAL A 197 0.25 -19.16 12.90
C VAL A 197 0.71 -20.52 13.45
N LEU A 198 0.07 -21.62 13.03
CA LEU A 198 0.38 -22.97 13.46
C LEU A 198 0.98 -23.79 12.33
N SER A 199 2.13 -24.38 12.60
CA SER A 199 2.62 -25.58 11.93
C SER A 199 1.78 -26.79 12.37
N ARG A 200 1.69 -27.82 11.52
CA ARG A 200 0.84 -28.98 11.76
C ARG A 200 1.35 -30.23 11.06
N SER A 201 1.22 -31.36 11.74
CA SER A 201 1.36 -32.69 11.18
C SER A 201 0.25 -33.61 11.68
N PHE A 202 -0.07 -34.66 10.93
CA PHE A 202 -1.09 -35.63 11.31
C PHE A 202 -0.54 -37.06 11.23
N GLN A 203 -0.88 -37.87 12.23
CA GLN A 203 -0.59 -39.29 12.25
C GLN A 203 -1.91 -40.07 12.44
N SER A 204 -2.20 -40.96 11.50
CA SER A 204 -3.39 -41.82 11.52
C SER A 204 -3.15 -43.06 12.39
N ASP A 205 -4.16 -43.47 13.15
CA ASP A 205 -4.15 -44.75 13.88
C ASP A 205 -4.52 -45.95 12.98
N ASP A 206 -4.99 -45.67 11.77
CA ASP A 206 -5.26 -46.64 10.71
C ASP A 206 -4.13 -46.68 9.68
N ASP A 207 -3.80 -47.90 9.22
CA ASP A 207 -2.93 -48.13 8.07
C ASP A 207 -3.67 -47.74 6.78
N GLY A 208 -3.22 -46.67 6.12
CA GLY A 208 -3.91 -46.06 4.97
C GLY A 208 -5.12 -45.20 5.35
N GLY A 209 -5.09 -44.53 6.51
CA GLY A 209 -6.13 -43.59 6.94
C GLY A 209 -6.33 -42.43 5.96
N MET A 210 -7.52 -41.81 5.99
CA MET A 210 -7.89 -40.71 5.10
C MET A 210 -8.32 -39.48 5.92
N THR A 211 -7.98 -38.30 5.42
CA THR A 211 -8.53 -37.01 5.89
C THR A 211 -8.90 -36.14 4.71
N LEU A 212 -9.89 -35.26 4.88
CA LEU A 212 -10.31 -34.28 3.88
C LEU A 212 -10.08 -32.88 4.43
N SER A 213 -9.35 -32.04 3.71
CA SER A 213 -9.05 -30.67 4.15
C SER A 213 -9.39 -29.60 3.11
N CYS A 214 -9.48 -28.35 3.56
CA CYS A 214 -9.46 -27.18 2.69
C CYS A 214 -8.93 -25.96 3.44
N PHE A 215 -8.47 -24.95 2.69
CA PHE A 215 -8.03 -23.68 3.25
C PHE A 215 -9.08 -22.60 3.02
N PHE A 216 -9.35 -21.79 4.04
CA PHE A 216 -10.06 -20.53 3.93
C PHE A 216 -9.05 -19.44 3.64
N LEU A 217 -9.26 -18.72 2.53
CA LEU A 217 -8.32 -17.79 1.95
C LEU A 217 -8.78 -16.35 2.18
N GLN A 218 -7.84 -15.50 2.60
CA GLN A 218 -8.08 -14.07 2.72
C GLN A 218 -8.53 -13.48 1.36
N LYS A 219 -9.49 -12.54 1.40
CA LYS A 219 -9.93 -11.78 0.22
C LYS A 219 -8.74 -11.08 -0.43
N ASN A 220 -8.68 -11.16 -1.75
CA ASN A 220 -7.62 -10.53 -2.51
C ASN A 220 -7.88 -9.01 -2.55
N THR A 221 -7.13 -8.23 -1.77
CA THR A 221 -7.29 -6.76 -1.74
C THR A 221 -6.68 -6.08 -2.96
N SER A 222 -5.87 -6.79 -3.75
CA SER A 222 -5.43 -6.35 -5.06
C SER A 222 -6.39 -6.86 -6.12
N SER A 223 -7.04 -5.95 -6.84
CA SER A 223 -7.87 -6.20 -8.03
C SER A 223 -7.07 -6.71 -9.25
N GLY A 224 -5.96 -7.42 -9.03
CA GLY A 224 -5.08 -7.93 -10.05
C GLY A 224 -5.58 -9.26 -10.60
N VAL A 225 -5.67 -9.31 -11.93
CA VAL A 225 -5.93 -10.44 -12.83
C VAL A 225 -5.54 -11.83 -12.25
N ARG A 226 -6.41 -12.82 -12.51
CA ARG A 226 -6.21 -14.25 -12.19
C ARG A 226 -4.79 -14.70 -12.55
N GLY A 227 -4.06 -15.24 -11.57
CA GLY A 227 -2.84 -16.03 -11.81
C GLY A 227 -1.50 -15.31 -11.62
N ALA A 228 -1.46 -14.05 -11.19
CA ALA A 228 -0.20 -13.35 -10.98
C ALA A 228 0.41 -13.67 -9.60
N PHE A 229 1.63 -14.21 -9.63
CA PHE A 229 2.64 -14.10 -8.57
C PHE A 229 2.75 -12.61 -8.19
N VAL A 230 1.97 -12.15 -7.21
CA VAL A 230 2.14 -10.80 -6.67
C VAL A 230 3.41 -10.85 -5.86
N ASP A 231 4.53 -10.45 -6.45
CA ASP A 231 5.81 -10.24 -5.80
C ASP A 231 5.59 -9.43 -4.53
N ASP A 232 5.42 -10.06 -3.37
CA ASP A 232 5.21 -9.39 -2.07
C ASP A 232 6.12 -10.09 -1.06
N ARG A 233 7.39 -10.29 -1.47
CA ARG A 233 8.45 -10.94 -0.69
C ARG A 233 8.69 -10.25 0.67
N LEU A 234 8.19 -9.02 0.85
CA LEU A 234 8.31 -8.21 2.06
C LEU A 234 7.05 -8.23 2.95
N ARG A 235 5.96 -8.89 2.53
CA ARG A 235 4.69 -8.96 3.27
C ARG A 235 4.17 -10.39 3.45
N ALA A 236 4.98 -11.40 3.13
CA ALA A 236 4.63 -12.77 3.45
C ALA A 236 4.41 -12.86 4.98
N PRO A 237 3.29 -13.43 5.46
CA PRO A 237 3.21 -13.79 6.87
C PRO A 237 4.42 -14.70 7.19
N ALA A 238 5.00 -14.56 8.38
CA ALA A 238 6.14 -15.35 8.84
C ALA A 238 5.73 -16.83 9.04
N ILE A 239 5.45 -17.48 7.91
CA ILE A 239 5.10 -18.88 7.79
C ILE A 239 6.33 -19.53 7.15
N PRO A 240 7.06 -20.41 7.86
CA PRO A 240 8.32 -20.99 7.38
C PRO A 240 8.22 -21.57 5.97
N VAL A 241 7.16 -22.34 5.67
CA VAL A 241 6.97 -22.94 4.33
C VAL A 241 6.84 -21.90 3.21
N VAL A 242 6.28 -20.72 3.50
CA VAL A 242 6.18 -19.64 2.51
C VAL A 242 7.56 -19.04 2.25
N GLU A 243 8.37 -18.86 3.29
CA GLU A 243 9.75 -18.35 3.16
C GLU A 243 10.62 -19.30 2.33
N ASP A 244 10.55 -20.60 2.62
CA ASP A 244 11.30 -21.62 1.87
C ASP A 244 10.85 -21.71 0.40
N LEU A 245 9.54 -21.61 0.13
CA LEU A 245 9.03 -21.57 -1.24
C LEU A 245 9.43 -20.30 -1.99
N VAL A 246 9.49 -19.15 -1.32
CA VAL A 246 9.99 -17.90 -1.90
C VAL A 246 11.47 -18.02 -2.20
N HIS A 247 12.27 -18.56 -1.28
CA HIS A 247 13.71 -18.77 -1.50
C HIS A 247 13.97 -19.73 -2.68
N TRP A 248 13.20 -20.82 -2.75
CA TRP A 248 13.24 -21.74 -3.90
C TRP A 248 12.85 -21.02 -5.21
N ALA A 249 11.78 -20.21 -5.19
CA ALA A 249 11.33 -19.47 -6.37
C ALA A 249 12.40 -18.47 -6.84
N ASP A 250 13.03 -17.74 -5.94
CA ASP A 250 14.12 -16.80 -6.24
C ASP A 250 15.29 -17.50 -6.93
N SER A 251 15.74 -18.61 -6.35
CA SER A 251 16.79 -19.46 -6.94
C SER A 251 16.39 -19.98 -8.32
N ARG A 252 15.11 -20.31 -8.50
CA ARG A 252 14.58 -20.81 -9.78
C ARG A 252 14.52 -19.72 -10.84
N LEU A 253 14.13 -18.48 -10.50
CA LEU A 253 14.09 -17.35 -11.43
C LEU A 253 15.46 -17.01 -12.01
N GLU A 254 16.51 -17.06 -11.19
CA GLU A 254 17.90 -16.87 -11.64
C GLU A 254 18.33 -17.93 -12.65
N LEU A 255 17.99 -19.19 -12.39
CA LEU A 255 18.27 -20.31 -13.29
C LEU A 255 17.54 -20.15 -14.62
N ILE A 256 16.26 -19.75 -14.60
CA ILE A 256 15.46 -19.48 -15.81
C ILE A 256 16.15 -18.39 -16.64
N LYS A 257 16.52 -17.26 -16.01
CA LYS A 257 17.18 -16.16 -16.72
C LYS A 257 18.52 -16.59 -17.32
N HIS A 258 19.33 -17.36 -16.59
CA HIS A 258 20.60 -17.86 -17.12
C HIS A 258 20.40 -18.78 -18.33
N ARG A 259 19.40 -19.66 -18.29
CA ARG A 259 19.09 -20.59 -19.39
C ARG A 259 18.63 -19.86 -20.65
N GLN A 260 17.76 -18.86 -20.51
CA GLN A 260 17.27 -18.03 -21.62
C GLN A 260 18.41 -17.38 -22.41
N GLU A 261 19.53 -17.08 -21.76
CA GLU A 261 20.71 -16.49 -22.41
C GLU A 261 21.58 -17.53 -23.11
N THR A 262 21.81 -18.67 -22.45
CA THR A 262 22.76 -19.68 -22.96
C THR A 262 22.17 -20.59 -24.04
N ALA A 263 20.85 -20.84 -24.01
CA ALA A 263 20.17 -21.79 -24.89
C ALA A 263 18.70 -21.38 -25.12
N PRO A 264 18.45 -20.22 -25.76
CA PRO A 264 17.08 -19.78 -26.06
C PRO A 264 16.34 -20.79 -26.94
N GLY A 265 15.08 -21.11 -26.61
CA GLY A 265 14.22 -21.99 -27.41
C GLY A 265 14.48 -23.50 -27.27
N SER A 266 15.17 -23.93 -26.21
CA SER A 266 15.30 -25.35 -25.88
C SER A 266 13.96 -25.99 -25.49
N LEU A 267 13.82 -27.32 -25.61
CA LEU A 267 12.60 -28.04 -25.21
C LEU A 267 12.24 -27.80 -23.73
N GLU A 268 13.23 -27.77 -22.84
CA GLU A 268 13.05 -27.44 -21.43
C GLU A 268 12.58 -26.00 -21.21
N ASP A 269 12.97 -25.05 -22.07
CA ASP A 269 12.46 -23.69 -22.02
C ASP A 269 10.97 -23.64 -22.41
N MET A 270 10.52 -24.47 -23.34
CA MET A 270 9.10 -24.51 -23.74
C MET A 270 8.16 -25.04 -22.63
N GLU A 271 8.67 -25.81 -21.67
CA GLU A 271 7.89 -26.35 -20.55
C GLU A 271 7.68 -25.31 -19.42
N ILE A 272 8.49 -24.25 -19.36
CA ILE A 272 8.38 -23.22 -18.32
C ILE A 272 7.15 -22.32 -18.62
N PRO A 273 6.22 -22.13 -17.65
CA PRO A 273 5.08 -21.24 -17.84
C PRO A 273 5.49 -19.81 -18.20
N ARG A 274 4.72 -19.18 -19.10
CA ARG A 274 4.96 -17.79 -19.56
C ARG A 274 5.11 -16.80 -18.41
N SER A 275 4.28 -16.92 -17.38
CA SER A 275 4.31 -16.07 -16.17
C SER A 275 5.64 -16.13 -15.42
N TRP A 276 6.31 -17.29 -15.40
CA TRP A 276 7.62 -17.45 -14.78
C TRP A 276 8.75 -16.87 -15.64
N LYS A 277 8.66 -17.03 -16.97
CA LYS A 277 9.60 -16.37 -17.90
C LYS A 277 9.53 -14.85 -17.77
N MET A 278 8.31 -14.32 -17.71
CA MET A 278 8.07 -12.89 -17.49
C MET A 278 8.67 -12.45 -16.15
N LEU A 279 8.34 -13.14 -15.06
CA LEU A 279 8.85 -12.80 -13.72
C LEU A 279 10.38 -12.86 -13.65
N ALA A 280 11.01 -13.81 -14.35
CA ALA A 280 12.46 -13.92 -14.41
C ALA A 280 13.09 -12.71 -15.11
N SER A 281 12.54 -12.27 -16.25
CA SER A 281 12.96 -11.04 -16.94
C SER A 281 12.79 -9.79 -16.07
N HIS A 282 11.71 -9.73 -15.29
CA HIS A 282 11.37 -8.58 -14.45
C HIS A 282 12.18 -8.51 -13.15
N THR A 283 12.57 -9.66 -12.61
CA THR A 283 13.32 -9.75 -11.35
C THR A 283 14.84 -9.68 -11.58
N VAL A 284 15.33 -10.38 -12.60
CA VAL A 284 16.77 -10.53 -12.88
C VAL A 284 17.10 -9.78 -14.16
N THR A 285 17.49 -8.52 -14.01
CA THR A 285 17.90 -7.68 -15.15
C THR A 285 19.35 -7.95 -15.51
N LYS A 286 19.61 -8.27 -16.78
CA LYS A 286 20.96 -8.39 -17.35
C LYS A 286 21.07 -7.47 -18.57
N GLY A 287 22.28 -7.00 -18.87
CA GLY A 287 22.55 -5.97 -19.89
C GLY A 287 23.03 -4.64 -19.29
N PRO A 288 23.43 -3.67 -20.12
CA PRO A 288 23.90 -2.36 -19.65
C PRO A 288 22.77 -1.58 -18.97
N GLN A 289 22.95 -1.30 -17.67
CA GLN A 289 21.96 -0.59 -16.87
C GLN A 289 22.41 0.85 -16.63
N ILE A 290 21.60 1.81 -17.08
CA ILE A 290 21.80 3.24 -16.83
C ILE A 290 20.75 3.73 -15.83
N MET A 291 21.19 4.12 -14.65
CA MET A 291 20.32 4.62 -13.59
C MET A 291 19.89 6.05 -13.84
N VAL A 292 18.63 6.34 -13.52
CA VAL A 292 18.14 7.69 -13.34
C VAL A 292 18.29 8.05 -11.86
N ARG A 293 19.25 8.94 -11.54
CA ARG A 293 19.60 9.35 -10.17
C ARG A 293 18.95 10.66 -9.73
N GLY A 294 18.48 11.46 -10.68
CA GLY A 294 17.85 12.74 -10.41
C GLY A 294 16.92 13.15 -11.54
N ILE A 295 15.80 13.80 -11.20
CA ILE A 295 14.83 14.32 -12.15
C ILE A 295 14.43 15.72 -11.69
N ALA A 296 14.52 16.70 -12.57
CA ALA A 296 13.85 17.99 -12.44
C ALA A 296 12.85 18.13 -13.58
N THR A 297 11.64 18.59 -13.27
CA THR A 297 10.57 18.73 -14.26
C THR A 297 9.69 19.90 -13.89
N HIS A 298 9.34 20.70 -14.89
CA HIS A 298 8.32 21.73 -14.81
C HIS A 298 7.50 21.64 -16.09
N VAL A 299 6.26 21.19 -15.93
CA VAL A 299 5.25 21.18 -17.00
C VAL A 299 4.02 21.95 -16.52
N ALA A 300 3.06 22.17 -17.41
CA ALA A 300 1.95 23.11 -17.21
C ALA A 300 1.21 23.00 -15.86
N HIS A 301 0.74 24.15 -15.37
CA HIS A 301 -0.10 24.35 -14.18
C HIS A 301 0.43 23.73 -12.86
N GLY A 302 1.63 24.13 -12.42
CA GLY A 302 2.13 23.84 -11.07
C GLY A 302 2.72 22.43 -10.88
N CYS A 303 2.91 21.68 -11.97
CA CYS A 303 3.62 20.40 -12.00
C CYS A 303 5.15 20.60 -12.00
N GLU A 304 5.65 21.38 -11.04
CA GLU A 304 7.07 21.78 -10.87
C GLU A 304 7.94 20.71 -10.20
N ARG A 305 7.37 19.55 -9.86
CA ARG A 305 8.08 18.43 -9.23
C ARG A 305 7.55 17.11 -9.75
N PRO A 306 8.38 16.04 -9.82
CA PRO A 306 7.95 14.75 -10.34
C PRO A 306 6.73 14.16 -9.60
N GLY A 307 6.65 14.35 -8.28
CA GLY A 307 5.51 13.88 -7.48
C GLY A 307 4.20 14.62 -7.75
N LYS A 308 4.24 15.94 -8.03
CA LYS A 308 3.05 16.70 -8.42
C LYS A 308 2.62 16.35 -9.85
N HIS A 309 3.59 16.17 -10.74
CA HIS A 309 3.38 15.74 -12.12
C HIS A 309 2.58 14.44 -12.17
N ILE A 310 3.06 13.37 -11.55
CA ILE A 310 2.35 12.09 -11.55
C ILE A 310 0.98 12.19 -10.88
N CYS A 311 0.83 12.93 -9.79
CA CYS A 311 -0.46 13.12 -9.14
C CYS A 311 -1.49 13.77 -10.09
N ALA A 312 -1.11 14.81 -10.81
CA ALA A 312 -1.98 15.46 -11.79
C ALA A 312 -2.35 14.51 -12.95
N LEU A 313 -1.39 13.72 -13.43
CA LEU A 313 -1.64 12.74 -14.48
C LEU A 313 -2.60 11.64 -14.01
N SER A 314 -2.41 11.10 -12.81
CA SER A 314 -3.21 10.01 -12.25
C SER A 314 -4.64 10.43 -11.93
N ILE A 315 -4.86 11.68 -11.53
CA ILE A 315 -6.22 12.24 -11.35
C ILE A 315 -6.93 12.47 -12.70
N GLY A 316 -6.16 12.57 -13.80
CA GLY A 316 -6.71 12.83 -15.13
C GLY A 316 -7.01 14.31 -15.38
N VAL A 317 -6.16 15.22 -14.87
CA VAL A 317 -6.33 16.66 -15.10
C VAL A 317 -5.98 17.03 -16.54
N ASP A 318 -6.88 17.76 -17.18
CA ASP A 318 -6.69 18.38 -18.49
C ASP A 318 -6.02 19.76 -18.33
N LEU A 319 -4.77 19.89 -18.77
CA LEU A 319 -3.92 21.06 -18.51
C LEU A 319 -3.96 22.09 -19.65
N ALA A 320 -4.87 21.94 -20.61
CA ALA A 320 -4.97 22.84 -21.74
C ALA A 320 -5.87 24.04 -21.44
N THR A 321 -5.34 25.24 -21.66
CA THR A 321 -6.00 26.54 -21.42
C THR A 321 -5.95 27.41 -22.67
N GLU A 322 -6.78 28.45 -22.70
CA GLU A 322 -6.64 29.49 -23.72
C GLU A 322 -5.31 30.23 -23.57
N VAL A 323 -4.76 30.73 -24.69
CA VAL A 323 -3.52 31.51 -24.67
C VAL A 323 -3.61 32.68 -23.66
N PRO A 324 -2.77 32.70 -22.60
CA PRO A 324 -2.83 33.75 -21.59
C PRO A 324 -2.46 35.11 -22.18
N ILE A 325 -3.19 36.16 -21.77
CA ILE A 325 -2.88 37.54 -22.18
C ILE A 325 -1.49 38.00 -21.72
N SER A 326 -0.96 37.37 -20.66
CA SER A 326 0.40 37.61 -20.17
C SER A 326 1.48 37.13 -21.16
N ARG A 327 1.16 36.22 -22.10
CA ARG A 327 2.08 35.81 -23.16
C ARG A 327 2.03 36.78 -24.33
N TRP A 328 0.86 36.94 -24.92
CA TRP A 328 0.57 37.97 -25.92
C TRP A 328 -0.95 38.16 -26.04
N ASP A 329 -1.38 39.26 -26.65
CA ASP A 329 -2.79 39.49 -26.95
C ASP A 329 -3.24 38.66 -28.16
N HIS A 330 -3.59 37.39 -27.91
CA HIS A 330 -3.89 36.41 -28.96
C HIS A 330 -5.13 36.75 -29.81
N ARG A 331 -6.00 37.66 -29.35
CA ARG A 331 -7.19 38.11 -30.10
C ARG A 331 -6.83 38.78 -31.43
N GLN A 332 -5.59 39.27 -31.58
CA GLN A 332 -5.14 39.93 -32.81
C GLN A 332 -4.74 38.93 -33.91
N GLN A 333 -4.53 37.67 -33.54
CA GLN A 333 -4.02 36.57 -34.37
C GLN A 333 -5.03 35.45 -34.52
N TYR A 334 -5.96 35.32 -33.57
CA TYR A 334 -7.03 34.34 -33.62
C TYR A 334 -8.07 34.70 -34.69
N ASP A 335 -8.42 33.73 -35.52
CA ASP A 335 -9.52 33.80 -36.48
C ASP A 335 -10.25 32.45 -36.48
N PRO A 336 -11.55 32.38 -36.17
CA PRO A 336 -12.26 31.10 -36.11
C PRO A 336 -12.38 30.40 -37.47
N ASP A 337 -12.11 31.08 -38.59
CA ASP A 337 -12.12 30.46 -39.91
C ASP A 337 -11.00 29.39 -40.03
N PRO A 338 -11.33 28.11 -40.31
CA PRO A 338 -10.34 27.05 -40.49
C PRO A 338 -9.30 27.30 -41.57
N MET A 339 -9.58 28.16 -42.55
CA MET A 339 -8.70 28.49 -43.68
C MET A 339 -7.89 29.77 -43.47
N CYS A 340 -8.02 30.43 -42.30
CA CYS A 340 -7.37 31.71 -42.00
C CYS A 340 -5.84 31.70 -42.13
N TRP A 341 -5.21 30.53 -42.02
CA TRP A 341 -3.76 30.35 -42.13
C TRP A 341 -3.27 30.15 -43.57
N MET A 342 -4.15 29.79 -44.52
CA MET A 342 -3.82 29.59 -45.94
C MET A 342 -4.16 30.78 -46.83
N ASP A 343 -5.24 31.51 -46.51
CA ASP A 343 -5.77 32.55 -47.39
C ASP A 343 -5.17 33.93 -47.07
N LYS A 344 -4.33 34.46 -47.96
CA LYS A 344 -3.72 35.79 -47.84
C LYS A 344 -4.71 36.95 -48.00
N GLU A 345 -5.81 36.76 -48.73
CA GLU A 345 -6.87 37.76 -48.92
C GLU A 345 -7.79 37.82 -47.70
N LEU A 346 -8.25 36.66 -47.18
CA LEU A 346 -9.03 36.60 -45.95
C LEU A 346 -8.25 37.09 -44.72
N SER A 347 -6.95 36.78 -44.67
CA SER A 347 -6.08 37.16 -43.56
C SER A 347 -5.57 38.60 -43.60
N ARG A 348 -6.03 39.42 -44.58
CA ARG A 348 -5.67 40.84 -44.77
C ARG A 348 -4.14 41.08 -44.75
N GLY A 349 -3.37 40.13 -45.31
CA GLY A 349 -1.91 40.18 -45.32
C GLY A 349 -1.21 39.86 -43.99
N ARG A 350 -1.93 39.39 -42.96
CA ARG A 350 -1.36 38.94 -41.66
C ARG A 350 -1.69 37.47 -41.44
N VAL A 351 -0.70 36.58 -41.35
CA VAL A 351 -0.99 35.15 -41.12
C VAL A 351 -1.64 34.95 -39.74
N ARG A 352 -2.83 34.34 -39.71
CA ARG A 352 -3.65 34.09 -38.50
C ARG A 352 -3.73 32.60 -38.17
N THR A 353 -4.34 32.27 -37.03
CA THR A 353 -4.55 30.89 -36.58
C THR A 353 -5.95 30.72 -36.00
N ASN A 354 -6.56 29.56 -36.20
CA ASN A 354 -7.84 29.18 -35.57
C ASN A 354 -7.66 28.33 -34.31
N ILE A 355 -6.42 28.23 -33.81
CA ILE A 355 -6.08 27.52 -32.58
C ILE A 355 -5.97 28.53 -31.46
N ASN A 356 -6.68 28.31 -30.36
CA ASN A 356 -6.69 29.19 -29.19
C ASN A 356 -6.23 28.51 -27.89
N HIS A 357 -6.01 27.19 -27.89
CA HIS A 357 -5.64 26.43 -26.69
C HIS A 357 -4.24 25.84 -26.77
N ALA A 358 -3.54 25.85 -25.64
CA ALA A 358 -2.26 25.18 -25.42
C ALA A 358 -2.05 24.94 -23.91
N ALA A 359 -1.01 24.19 -23.55
CA ALA A 359 -0.59 24.02 -22.16
C ALA A 359 0.61 24.93 -21.87
N PHE A 360 0.51 25.77 -20.84
CA PHE A 360 1.52 26.77 -20.50
C PHE A 360 2.11 26.55 -19.11
N ILE A 361 3.42 26.79 -18.97
CA ILE A 361 4.09 26.88 -17.67
C ILE A 361 3.95 28.28 -17.07
N GLU A 362 4.02 28.35 -15.75
CA GLU A 362 4.01 29.61 -15.01
C GLU A 362 5.43 30.06 -14.68
N GLY A 363 5.60 31.32 -14.26
CA GLY A 363 6.88 31.78 -13.71
C GLY A 363 8.03 31.98 -14.71
N ILE A 364 7.74 32.06 -16.01
CA ILE A 364 8.77 32.17 -17.08
C ILE A 364 9.70 33.39 -16.95
N ASP A 365 9.27 34.41 -16.23
CA ASP A 365 10.02 35.65 -15.99
C ASP A 365 10.95 35.55 -14.77
N MET A 366 10.79 34.52 -13.93
CA MET A 366 11.58 34.31 -12.72
C MET A 366 12.91 33.64 -13.04
N PHE A 367 13.99 34.10 -12.41
CA PHE A 367 15.31 33.47 -12.51
C PHE A 367 16.26 33.99 -11.41
N ASP A 368 16.96 33.09 -10.70
CA ASP A 368 18.00 33.50 -9.74
C ASP A 368 19.35 33.74 -10.43
N ASN A 369 19.50 34.93 -11.01
CA ASN A 369 20.73 35.31 -11.70
C ASN A 369 21.96 35.33 -10.78
N LYS A 370 21.79 35.64 -9.48
CA LYS A 370 22.91 35.71 -8.52
C LYS A 370 23.44 34.31 -8.22
N PHE A 371 22.57 33.32 -8.11
CA PHE A 371 22.96 31.94 -7.86
C PHE A 371 23.91 31.39 -8.94
N PHE A 372 23.62 31.71 -10.20
CA PHE A 372 24.41 31.29 -11.38
C PHE A 372 25.52 32.27 -11.79
N GLY A 373 25.72 33.36 -11.03
CA GLY A 373 26.78 34.34 -11.33
C GLY A 373 26.54 35.15 -12.61
N MET A 374 25.29 35.25 -13.06
CA MET A 374 24.90 36.05 -14.23
C MET A 374 24.59 37.49 -13.81
N SER A 375 25.04 38.46 -14.61
CA SER A 375 24.69 39.87 -14.38
C SER A 375 23.20 40.10 -14.64
N ILE A 376 22.62 41.14 -14.02
CA ILE A 376 21.20 41.50 -14.24
C ILE A 376 20.93 41.77 -15.73
N MET A 377 21.83 42.48 -16.40
CA MET A 377 21.69 42.77 -17.83
C MET A 377 21.73 41.49 -18.66
N GLU A 378 22.65 40.57 -18.36
CA GLU A 378 22.73 39.29 -19.05
C GLU A 378 21.44 38.47 -18.85
N SER A 379 20.93 38.37 -17.61
CA SER A 379 19.72 37.59 -17.36
C SER A 379 18.48 38.14 -18.08
N LYS A 380 18.40 39.46 -18.26
CA LYS A 380 17.26 40.11 -18.94
C LYS A 380 17.24 39.87 -20.44
N VAL A 381 18.41 39.83 -21.08
CA VAL A 381 18.51 39.58 -22.53
C VAL A 381 18.53 38.09 -22.85
N THR A 382 18.83 37.23 -21.86
CA THR A 382 18.88 35.77 -22.03
C THR A 382 17.49 35.18 -22.13
N ASP A 383 17.32 34.33 -23.13
CA ASP A 383 16.13 33.52 -23.37
C ASP A 383 15.65 32.78 -22.10
N PRO A 384 14.35 32.92 -21.73
CA PRO A 384 13.74 32.14 -20.66
C PRO A 384 14.02 30.63 -20.71
N THR A 385 14.10 30.02 -21.89
CA THR A 385 14.35 28.58 -22.02
C THR A 385 15.74 28.18 -21.51
N GLN A 386 16.76 29.01 -21.75
CA GLN A 386 18.12 28.79 -21.25
C GLN A 386 18.19 28.98 -19.73
N ARG A 387 17.46 29.97 -19.20
CA ARG A 387 17.37 30.25 -17.76
C ARG A 387 16.73 29.09 -17.02
N LEU A 388 15.59 28.62 -17.50
CA LEU A 388 14.85 27.51 -16.89
C LEU A 388 15.62 26.19 -16.99
N ALA A 389 16.24 25.90 -18.13
CA ALA A 389 17.07 24.71 -18.29
C ALA A 389 18.27 24.71 -17.32
N LEU A 390 18.84 25.87 -17.02
CA LEU A 390 19.95 26.01 -16.09
C LEU A 390 19.52 25.73 -14.63
N GLU A 391 18.33 26.19 -14.23
CA GLU A 391 17.74 25.87 -12.92
C GLU A 391 17.49 24.37 -12.78
N HIS A 392 16.77 23.76 -13.73
CA HIS A 392 16.48 22.33 -13.69
C HIS A 392 17.73 21.45 -13.81
N ALA A 393 18.77 21.90 -14.52
CA ALA A 393 20.04 21.20 -14.57
C ALA A 393 20.65 21.07 -13.17
N TYR A 394 20.68 22.18 -12.43
CA TYR A 394 21.19 22.17 -11.07
C TYR A 394 20.29 21.35 -10.14
N GLU A 395 18.96 21.47 -10.23
CA GLU A 395 18.03 20.71 -9.40
C GLU A 395 18.15 19.19 -9.61
N ALA A 396 18.23 18.74 -10.86
CA ALA A 396 18.38 17.32 -11.19
C ALA A 396 19.73 16.78 -10.67
N LEU A 397 20.82 17.53 -10.85
CA LEU A 397 22.14 17.20 -10.30
C LEU A 397 22.15 17.20 -8.78
N HIS A 398 21.43 18.14 -8.15
CA HIS A 398 21.31 18.22 -6.71
C HIS A 398 20.57 17.01 -6.15
N MET A 399 19.46 16.61 -6.78
CA MET A 399 18.73 15.38 -6.45
C MET A 399 19.61 14.14 -6.59
N ALA A 400 20.49 14.10 -7.59
CA ALA A 400 21.47 13.04 -7.78
C ALA A 400 22.66 13.07 -6.78
N GLY A 401 22.63 13.94 -5.77
CA GLY A 401 23.64 14.03 -4.72
C GLY A 401 24.86 14.91 -5.05
N TYR A 402 24.82 15.65 -6.17
CA TYR A 402 25.86 16.63 -6.49
C TYR A 402 25.61 17.94 -5.75
N VAL A 403 26.70 18.57 -5.31
CA VAL A 403 26.69 19.90 -4.71
C VAL A 403 27.59 20.83 -5.51
N LYS A 404 27.37 22.14 -5.45
CA LYS A 404 28.12 23.14 -6.24
C LYS A 404 29.65 22.94 -6.22
N LYS A 405 30.22 22.56 -5.07
CA LYS A 405 31.66 22.27 -4.93
C LYS A 405 32.12 21.02 -5.71
N LYS A 406 31.27 20.00 -5.82
CA LYS A 406 31.54 18.74 -6.54
C LYS A 406 31.32 18.85 -8.05
N LEU A 407 30.56 19.86 -8.50
CA LEU A 407 30.28 20.08 -9.92
C LEU A 407 31.47 20.70 -10.68
N LEU A 408 32.22 21.59 -10.03
CA LEU A 408 33.38 22.24 -10.65
C LEU A 408 34.41 21.20 -11.12
N GLN A 409 34.78 21.27 -12.39
CA GLN A 409 35.71 20.38 -13.08
C GLN A 409 35.25 18.91 -13.15
N SER A 410 33.97 18.63 -12.87
CA SER A 410 33.42 17.29 -13.02
C SER A 410 33.22 16.93 -14.50
N PHE A 411 33.55 15.69 -14.86
CA PHE A 411 33.38 15.20 -16.23
C PHE A 411 31.96 14.65 -16.43
N ILE A 412 30.99 15.57 -16.37
CA ILE A 412 29.56 15.32 -16.58
C ILE A 412 29.19 15.82 -17.98
N GLY A 413 28.54 14.96 -18.78
CA GLY A 413 28.03 15.32 -20.10
C GLY A 413 26.70 16.06 -20.03
N VAL A 414 26.41 16.94 -20.99
CA VAL A 414 25.16 17.69 -21.12
C VAL A 414 24.58 17.47 -22.53
N TYR A 415 23.41 16.85 -22.59
CA TYR A 415 22.66 16.57 -23.81
C TYR A 415 21.30 17.23 -23.70
N GLN A 416 21.08 18.29 -24.45
CA GLN A 416 19.86 19.10 -24.32
C GLN A 416 19.08 19.14 -25.62
N GLY A 417 17.86 18.62 -25.59
CA GLY A 417 16.87 18.81 -26.63
C GLY A 417 16.37 20.25 -26.63
N HIS A 418 16.70 20.99 -27.68
CA HIS A 418 16.27 22.38 -27.85
C HIS A 418 16.43 22.83 -29.30
N THR A 419 15.54 23.72 -29.76
CA THR A 419 15.56 24.29 -31.12
C THR A 419 15.62 25.83 -31.07
N ALA A 420 15.47 26.49 -32.21
CA ALA A 420 15.41 27.95 -32.30
C ALA A 420 14.29 28.53 -31.41
N SER A 421 14.66 29.49 -30.57
CA SER A 421 13.76 30.14 -29.63
C SER A 421 12.90 31.24 -30.27
N ASP A 422 11.68 31.38 -29.74
CA ASP A 422 10.76 32.48 -30.03
C ASP A 422 11.27 33.84 -29.51
N TRP A 423 12.29 33.85 -28.67
CA TRP A 423 12.79 35.07 -28.02
C TRP A 423 13.21 36.14 -29.02
N ASP A 424 13.72 35.75 -30.18
CA ASP A 424 14.10 36.68 -31.26
C ASP A 424 12.90 37.26 -32.04
N LYS A 425 11.68 36.75 -31.78
CA LYS A 425 10.41 37.18 -32.38
C LYS A 425 9.58 38.08 -31.48
N ILE A 426 10.05 38.37 -30.27
CA ILE A 426 9.37 39.26 -29.32
C ILE A 426 10.24 40.45 -28.96
N GLU A 427 9.61 41.55 -28.58
CA GLU A 427 10.33 42.71 -28.06
C GLU A 427 10.95 42.35 -26.70
N HIS A 428 12.26 42.51 -26.59
CA HIS A 428 13.03 42.27 -25.37
C HIS A 428 14.13 43.32 -25.23
N GLU A 429 14.70 43.45 -24.02
CA GLU A 429 15.84 44.33 -23.81
C GLU A 429 17.00 43.90 -24.72
N THR A 430 17.58 44.85 -25.45
CA THR A 430 18.72 44.58 -26.34
C THR A 430 20.01 44.99 -25.65
N GLY A 431 21.02 44.12 -25.71
CA GLY A 431 22.31 44.33 -25.08
C GLY A 431 23.35 43.35 -25.60
N ALA A 432 24.63 43.68 -25.46
CA ALA A 432 25.72 42.81 -25.90
C ALA A 432 25.92 41.64 -24.92
N ALA A 433 25.11 40.59 -25.05
CA ALA A 433 25.35 39.29 -24.44
C ALA A 433 25.52 38.24 -25.54
N ALA A 434 26.68 37.60 -25.59
CA ALA A 434 26.95 36.56 -26.56
C ALA A 434 25.98 35.38 -26.34
N GLY A 435 25.26 34.97 -27.39
CA GLY A 435 24.49 33.74 -27.37
C GLY A 435 23.17 33.77 -26.60
N ALA A 436 22.62 34.96 -26.33
CA ALA A 436 21.46 35.17 -25.47
C ALA A 436 20.23 34.30 -25.81
N TYR A 437 20.04 33.93 -27.08
CA TYR A 437 18.97 33.05 -27.56
C TYR A 437 19.48 32.04 -28.60
N SER A 438 20.78 31.77 -28.62
CA SER A 438 21.37 30.76 -29.51
C SER A 438 21.05 29.36 -28.98
N PRO A 439 20.50 28.45 -29.82
CA PRO A 439 20.19 27.10 -29.36
C PRO A 439 21.40 26.34 -28.83
N THR A 440 22.55 26.43 -29.51
CA THR A 440 23.82 25.82 -29.08
C THR A 440 24.27 26.26 -27.69
N ILE A 441 23.89 27.46 -27.28
CA ILE A 441 24.29 28.02 -25.99
C ILE A 441 23.42 27.49 -24.86
N ALA A 442 22.24 26.91 -25.14
CA ALA A 442 21.41 26.30 -24.11
C ALA A 442 22.18 25.22 -23.32
N SER A 443 22.77 24.23 -24.02
CA SER A 443 23.59 23.20 -23.37
C SER A 443 24.91 23.76 -22.81
N ASN A 444 25.58 24.64 -23.58
CA ASN A 444 26.91 25.12 -23.21
C ASN A 444 26.88 26.09 -22.03
N ARG A 445 25.77 26.81 -21.82
CA ARG A 445 25.57 27.67 -20.66
C ARG A 445 25.44 26.85 -19.37
N ILE A 446 24.79 25.68 -19.43
CA ILE A 446 24.76 24.74 -18.29
C ILE A 446 26.18 24.31 -17.94
N SER A 447 26.94 23.83 -18.92
CA SER A 447 28.33 23.41 -18.74
C SER A 447 29.20 24.53 -18.18
N PHE A 448 29.08 25.75 -18.73
CA PHE A 448 29.82 26.93 -18.29
C PHE A 448 29.47 27.35 -16.86
N ALA A 449 28.17 27.53 -16.56
CA ALA A 449 27.73 28.06 -15.27
C ALA A 449 27.95 27.08 -14.11
N LEU A 450 27.89 25.76 -14.38
CA LEU A 450 28.11 24.71 -13.37
C LEU A 450 29.56 24.18 -13.36
N GLY A 451 30.40 24.58 -14.33
CA GLY A 451 31.80 24.18 -14.42
C GLY A 451 32.01 22.73 -14.87
N LEU A 452 31.13 22.20 -15.71
CA LEU A 452 31.18 20.82 -16.22
C LEU A 452 32.14 20.72 -17.41
N MET A 453 32.87 19.61 -17.48
CA MET A 453 33.94 19.39 -18.46
C MET A 453 33.65 18.27 -19.46
N GLY A 454 32.50 17.59 -19.33
CA GLY A 454 32.11 16.53 -20.25
C GLY A 454 31.58 17.05 -21.60
N PRO A 455 31.17 16.14 -22.50
CA PRO A 455 30.59 16.53 -23.79
C PRO A 455 29.33 17.39 -23.61
N SER A 456 29.15 18.43 -24.43
CA SER A 456 28.05 19.38 -24.29
C SER A 456 27.45 19.69 -25.66
N PHE A 457 26.26 19.16 -25.93
CA PHE A 457 25.59 19.31 -27.24
C PHE A 457 24.11 19.65 -27.08
N THR A 458 23.66 20.52 -27.98
CA THR A 458 22.23 20.76 -28.22
C THR A 458 21.76 19.88 -29.36
N ILE A 459 20.66 19.17 -29.17
CA ILE A 459 20.09 18.22 -30.13
C ILE A 459 18.75 18.78 -30.62
N ASP A 460 18.62 18.91 -31.93
CA ASP A 460 17.36 19.32 -32.57
C ASP A 460 16.85 18.17 -33.45
N LEU A 461 15.87 17.45 -32.92
CA LEU A 461 15.10 16.42 -33.60
C LEU A 461 13.60 16.62 -33.33
N GLU A 462 13.19 17.87 -33.11
CA GLU A 462 11.84 18.26 -32.75
C GLU A 462 11.27 17.42 -31.58
N GLY A 463 10.11 16.77 -31.77
CA GLY A 463 9.45 15.93 -30.75
C GLY A 463 10.31 14.81 -30.15
N ALA A 464 11.33 14.35 -30.88
CA ALA A 464 12.24 13.30 -30.42
C ALA A 464 13.51 13.84 -29.74
N ALA A 465 13.72 15.16 -29.70
CA ALA A 465 14.99 15.77 -29.28
C ALA A 465 15.44 15.37 -27.86
N SER A 466 14.55 15.46 -26.87
CA SER A 466 14.90 15.10 -25.48
C SER A 466 15.07 13.60 -25.26
N LEU A 467 14.36 12.75 -26.00
CA LEU A 467 14.56 11.30 -25.89
C LEU A 467 15.87 10.88 -26.58
N ALA A 468 16.22 11.54 -27.69
CA ALA A 468 17.54 11.40 -28.31
C ALA A 468 18.68 11.89 -27.41
N ALA A 469 18.44 12.91 -26.59
CA ALA A 469 19.39 13.34 -25.56
C ALA A 469 19.62 12.25 -24.50
N ILE A 470 18.56 11.53 -24.09
CA ILE A 470 18.68 10.37 -23.20
C ILE A 470 19.45 9.24 -23.89
N TYR A 471 19.08 8.90 -25.13
CA TYR A 471 19.82 7.93 -25.96
C TYR A 471 21.32 8.23 -26.02
N GLN A 472 21.69 9.49 -26.30
CA GLN A 472 23.08 9.92 -26.40
C GLN A 472 23.79 9.87 -25.04
N GLY A 473 23.11 10.25 -23.95
CA GLY A 473 23.65 10.16 -22.60
C GLY A 473 23.88 8.72 -22.14
N CYS A 474 22.96 7.81 -22.45
CA CYS A 474 23.14 6.38 -22.19
C CYS A 474 24.36 5.84 -22.96
N HIS A 475 24.49 6.16 -24.25
CA HIS A 475 25.65 5.76 -25.05
C HIS A 475 26.98 6.33 -24.55
N ASP A 476 26.99 7.57 -24.04
CA ASP A 476 28.23 8.18 -23.58
C ASP A 476 28.75 7.55 -22.28
N LEU A 477 27.85 7.07 -21.43
CA LEU A 477 28.12 6.42 -20.15
C LEU A 477 28.58 4.96 -20.28
N LEU A 478 28.39 4.34 -21.44
CA LEU A 478 28.89 2.99 -21.68
C LEU A 478 30.42 2.96 -21.68
N PRO A 479 31.04 1.87 -21.19
CA PRO A 479 32.46 1.63 -21.39
C PRO A 479 32.80 1.69 -22.89
N SER A 480 33.86 2.41 -23.24
CA SER A 480 34.41 2.45 -24.58
C SER A 480 35.79 1.81 -24.58
N ASP A 481 36.11 1.04 -25.63
CA ASP A 481 37.46 0.52 -25.85
C ASP A 481 38.47 1.64 -26.20
N ASP A 482 38.00 2.87 -26.43
CA ASP A 482 38.85 4.03 -26.64
C ASP A 482 39.42 4.55 -25.31
N PHE A 483 40.64 4.11 -24.99
CA PHE A 483 41.40 4.56 -23.83
C PHE A 483 41.69 6.07 -23.78
N ARG A 484 41.45 6.81 -24.86
CA ARG A 484 41.61 8.28 -24.91
C ARG A 484 40.36 9.02 -24.47
N LYS A 485 39.20 8.35 -24.44
CA LYS A 485 37.94 8.93 -23.98
C LYS A 485 37.94 8.96 -22.44
N PRO A 486 37.88 10.14 -21.80
CA PRO A 486 37.70 10.20 -20.35
C PRO A 486 36.36 9.58 -19.99
N LEU A 487 36.31 8.83 -18.89
CA LEU A 487 35.07 8.19 -18.45
C LEU A 487 34.07 9.27 -17.98
N THR A 488 32.94 9.38 -18.67
CA THR A 488 31.83 10.23 -18.27
C THR A 488 31.23 9.72 -16.96
N ALA A 489 31.31 10.56 -15.92
CA ALA A 489 30.89 10.18 -14.58
C ALA A 489 29.36 10.16 -14.43
N ALA A 490 28.68 11.07 -15.14
CA ALA A 490 27.23 11.15 -15.24
C ALA A 490 26.84 11.90 -16.52
N GLY A 491 25.64 11.69 -17.02
CA GLY A 491 25.07 12.43 -18.14
C GLY A 491 23.82 13.19 -17.70
N LEU A 492 23.76 14.49 -17.97
CA LEU A 492 22.55 15.29 -17.84
C LEU A 492 21.84 15.31 -19.19
N ALA A 493 20.62 14.77 -19.26
CA ALA A 493 19.87 14.61 -20.50
C ALA A 493 18.43 15.13 -20.35
N GLY A 494 17.86 15.74 -21.40
CA GLY A 494 16.45 16.14 -21.39
C GLY A 494 16.15 17.22 -22.42
N GLY A 495 15.19 18.10 -22.14
CA GLY A 495 14.80 19.16 -23.09
C GLY A 495 14.03 20.32 -22.47
N VAL A 496 13.90 21.39 -23.25
CA VAL A 496 13.14 22.60 -22.88
C VAL A 496 12.41 23.19 -24.08
N THR A 497 11.14 23.53 -23.87
CA THR A 497 10.25 24.12 -24.88
C THR A 497 9.34 25.14 -24.20
N MET A 498 9.30 26.37 -24.75
CA MET A 498 8.41 27.44 -24.31
C MET A 498 7.84 28.15 -25.54
N ASN A 499 6.56 28.48 -25.49
CA ASN A 499 5.85 29.27 -26.50
C ASN A 499 5.86 30.74 -26.02
N LEU A 500 6.80 31.52 -26.56
CA LEU A 500 6.96 32.95 -26.19
C LEU A 500 6.28 33.88 -27.19
N SER A 501 6.01 33.40 -28.40
CA SER A 501 5.40 34.19 -29.48
C SER A 501 4.30 33.41 -30.22
N TRP A 502 3.41 34.16 -30.86
CA TRP A 502 2.43 33.62 -31.80
C TRP A 502 3.06 33.21 -33.14
N TYR A 503 4.29 33.63 -33.42
CA TYR A 503 4.93 33.60 -34.75
C TYR A 503 4.82 32.24 -35.47
N TRP A 504 5.04 31.11 -34.77
CA TRP A 504 5.01 29.77 -35.38
C TRP A 504 3.62 29.11 -35.41
N TRP A 505 2.62 29.69 -34.75
CA TRP A 505 1.29 29.09 -34.68
C TRP A 505 0.63 28.90 -36.05
N PRO A 506 0.66 29.89 -36.97
CA PRO A 506 0.09 29.68 -38.29
C PRO A 506 0.82 28.63 -39.13
N VAL A 507 2.13 28.46 -38.94
CA VAL A 507 2.95 27.47 -39.66
C VAL A 507 2.58 26.05 -39.24
N HIS A 508 2.29 25.85 -37.96
CA HIS A 508 1.89 24.55 -37.42
C HIS A 508 0.37 24.31 -37.48
N ASN A 509 -0.42 25.28 -37.95
CA ASN A 509 -1.89 25.24 -37.88
C ASN A 509 -2.49 23.97 -38.50
N GLN A 510 -1.92 23.49 -39.60
CA GLN A 510 -2.37 22.25 -40.27
C GLN A 510 -2.17 20.96 -39.44
N PHE A 511 -1.31 20.99 -38.42
CA PHE A 511 -1.02 19.85 -37.55
C PHE A 511 -1.71 19.96 -36.18
N MET A 512 -2.35 21.11 -35.91
CA MET A 512 -2.94 21.42 -34.62
C MET A 512 -4.46 21.22 -34.62
N ASN A 513 -5.00 20.81 -33.48
CA ASN A 513 -6.43 20.61 -33.29
C ASN A 513 -7.14 21.92 -32.89
N PRO A 514 -8.09 22.44 -33.68
CA PRO A 514 -8.82 23.66 -33.35
C PRO A 514 -9.77 23.54 -32.15
N VAL A 515 -10.17 22.32 -31.78
CA VAL A 515 -10.94 22.07 -30.54
C VAL A 515 -10.07 22.26 -29.31
N GLY A 516 -8.74 22.21 -29.47
CA GLY A 516 -7.83 22.53 -28.40
C GLY A 516 -7.48 21.36 -27.48
N ARG A 517 -7.52 20.11 -27.96
CA ARG A 517 -7.11 18.90 -27.21
C ARG A 517 -6.35 17.92 -28.10
N CYS A 518 -5.64 16.96 -27.50
CA CYS A 518 -5.07 15.83 -28.24
C CYS A 518 -6.02 14.63 -28.12
N PHE A 519 -6.72 14.27 -29.20
CA PHE A 519 -7.65 13.14 -29.24
C PHE A 519 -6.94 11.82 -29.59
N THR A 520 -5.91 11.47 -28.83
CA THR A 520 -5.05 10.31 -29.12
C THR A 520 -5.86 9.02 -29.21
N PHE A 521 -5.70 8.30 -30.33
CA PHE A 521 -6.44 7.06 -30.67
C PHE A 521 -7.96 7.18 -30.86
N ASP A 522 -8.57 8.36 -30.67
CA ASP A 522 -10.01 8.54 -30.84
C ASP A 522 -10.39 8.70 -32.33
N GLU A 523 -11.62 8.35 -32.69
CA GLU A 523 -12.17 8.57 -34.04
C GLU A 523 -12.11 10.06 -34.49
N LYS A 524 -12.04 11.00 -33.53
CA LYS A 524 -11.97 12.45 -33.77
C LYS A 524 -10.55 13.00 -33.78
N ALA A 525 -9.53 12.14 -33.76
CA ALA A 525 -8.12 12.51 -33.91
C ALA A 525 -7.89 13.40 -35.13
N ASN A 526 -7.49 14.66 -34.92
CA ASN A 526 -7.30 15.67 -35.97
C ASN A 526 -6.07 16.58 -35.74
N GLY A 527 -5.16 16.21 -34.84
CA GLY A 527 -3.95 16.96 -34.52
C GLY A 527 -3.70 17.11 -33.02
N TYR A 528 -2.62 17.82 -32.70
CA TYR A 528 -2.19 18.08 -31.31
C TYR A 528 -2.52 19.53 -30.88
N ILE A 529 -2.31 19.84 -29.60
CA ILE A 529 -2.13 21.22 -29.13
C ILE A 529 -0.69 21.44 -28.69
N LYS A 530 -0.21 22.68 -28.73
CA LYS A 530 1.13 23.00 -28.22
C LYS A 530 1.15 22.83 -26.70
N GLY A 531 2.29 22.38 -26.18
CA GLY A 531 2.58 22.35 -24.74
C GLY A 531 3.92 23.01 -24.45
N GLU A 532 4.13 23.38 -23.20
CA GLU A 532 5.39 23.87 -22.68
C GLU A 532 5.91 22.96 -21.58
N GLY A 533 7.23 22.95 -21.45
CA GLY A 533 7.86 22.29 -20.32
C GLY A 533 9.36 22.38 -20.37
N SER A 534 9.97 22.01 -19.25
CA SER A 534 11.39 21.71 -19.17
C SER A 534 11.55 20.50 -18.28
N SER A 535 12.34 19.52 -18.71
CA SER A 535 12.66 18.37 -17.88
C SER A 535 14.06 17.87 -18.18
N LEU A 536 14.80 17.55 -17.13
CA LEU A 536 16.16 17.04 -17.19
C LEU A 536 16.29 15.87 -16.22
N VAL A 537 17.02 14.84 -16.66
CA VAL A 537 17.33 13.64 -15.90
C VAL A 537 18.83 13.46 -15.79
N VAL A 538 19.28 12.97 -14.65
CA VAL A 538 20.69 12.60 -14.42
C VAL A 538 20.83 11.11 -14.59
N LEU A 539 21.56 10.73 -15.63
CA LEU A 539 21.93 9.38 -15.99
C LEU A 539 23.26 9.03 -15.36
N LYS A 540 23.36 7.86 -14.75
CA LYS A 540 24.62 7.33 -14.21
C LYS A 540 24.73 5.85 -14.54
N ARG A 541 25.93 5.41 -14.94
CA ARG A 541 26.20 3.99 -15.12
C ARG A 541 25.96 3.25 -13.80
N HIS A 542 25.28 2.11 -13.87
CA HIS A 542 25.17 1.24 -12.73
C HIS A 542 26.54 0.64 -12.37
N ALA A 543 26.87 0.63 -11.07
CA ALA A 543 28.18 0.25 -10.59
C ALA A 543 28.25 -1.19 -10.04
N GLU A 544 27.16 -1.74 -9.52
CA GLU A 544 27.21 -2.99 -8.73
C GLU A 544 25.89 -3.77 -8.73
N THR A 545 25.94 -5.03 -9.15
CA THR A 545 24.85 -6.01 -9.02
C THR A 545 25.26 -7.03 -7.96
N VAL A 546 24.40 -7.28 -6.96
CA VAL A 546 24.62 -8.27 -5.90
C VAL A 546 23.55 -9.36 -6.05
N GLU A 547 23.95 -10.62 -6.19
CA GLU A 547 23.02 -11.77 -6.37
C GLU A 547 22.00 -11.53 -7.50
N GLY A 548 22.46 -11.05 -8.66
CA GLY A 548 21.59 -10.76 -9.81
C GLY A 548 20.64 -9.55 -9.63
N LYS A 549 20.59 -8.97 -8.42
CA LYS A 549 19.78 -7.79 -8.10
C LYS A 549 20.61 -6.51 -8.20
N LEU A 550 19.97 -5.52 -8.77
CA LEU A 550 20.53 -4.21 -9.04
C LEU A 550 20.68 -3.43 -7.72
N VAL A 551 21.88 -2.98 -7.34
CA VAL A 551 22.02 -2.07 -6.20
C VAL A 551 21.32 -0.74 -6.53
N VAL A 552 20.17 -0.52 -5.90
CA VAL A 552 19.30 0.63 -6.16
C VAL A 552 19.76 1.88 -5.44
N GLU A 553 20.55 1.78 -4.36
CA GLU A 553 21.07 2.94 -3.62
C GLU A 553 22.59 3.04 -3.70
N GLU A 554 23.10 4.23 -4.01
CA GLU A 554 24.55 4.46 -4.00
C GLU A 554 24.85 5.78 -3.29
N GLY A 555 25.63 5.72 -2.20
CA GLY A 555 25.98 6.91 -1.42
C GLY A 555 24.77 7.61 -0.77
N GLY A 556 23.71 6.87 -0.44
CA GLY A 556 22.46 7.39 0.15
C GLY A 556 21.51 8.06 -0.84
N VAL A 557 21.77 7.94 -2.15
CA VAL A 557 20.87 8.44 -3.21
C VAL A 557 20.14 7.26 -3.86
N PRO A 558 18.80 7.18 -3.77
CA PRO A 558 18.04 6.10 -4.39
C PRO A 558 17.99 6.25 -5.91
N SER A 559 17.94 5.13 -6.62
CA SER A 559 17.60 5.10 -8.04
C SER A 559 16.12 5.41 -8.21
N LEU A 560 15.80 6.24 -9.19
CA LEU A 560 14.42 6.58 -9.53
C LEU A 560 13.84 5.59 -10.56
N GLY A 561 14.72 4.89 -11.30
CA GLY A 561 14.40 3.94 -12.35
C GLY A 561 15.65 3.66 -13.19
N THR A 562 15.56 2.70 -14.10
CA THR A 562 16.70 2.22 -14.90
C THR A 562 16.34 2.21 -16.37
N VAL A 563 17.19 2.79 -17.22
CA VAL A 563 17.10 2.63 -18.67
C VAL A 563 17.81 1.33 -19.04
N SER A 564 17.02 0.35 -19.46
CA SER A 564 17.50 -0.99 -19.81
C SER A 564 17.64 -1.18 -21.32
N GLY A 565 16.97 -0.36 -22.12
CA GLY A 565 17.04 -0.38 -23.58
C GLY A 565 16.93 1.01 -24.18
N TRP A 566 17.63 1.27 -25.28
CA TRP A 566 17.45 2.49 -26.07
C TRP A 566 17.84 2.23 -27.53
N ALA A 567 17.06 2.78 -28.47
CA ALA A 567 17.34 2.70 -29.90
C ALA A 567 16.88 3.98 -30.61
N MET A 568 17.52 4.27 -31.73
CA MET A 568 17.20 5.42 -32.57
C MET A 568 17.35 5.04 -34.05
N ALA A 569 16.34 5.34 -34.86
CA ALA A 569 16.32 5.07 -36.29
C ALA A 569 15.68 6.24 -37.06
N ASN A 570 15.87 6.28 -38.38
CA ASN A 570 15.18 7.24 -39.25
C ASN A 570 14.21 6.53 -40.19
N SER A 571 13.04 7.12 -40.41
CA SER A 571 11.98 6.63 -41.28
C SER A 571 12.37 6.52 -42.75
N GLY A 572 13.43 7.22 -43.19
CA GLY A 572 13.91 7.22 -44.56
C GLY A 572 12.90 7.86 -45.52
N ARG A 573 12.72 7.26 -46.69
CA ARG A 573 11.78 7.75 -47.71
C ARG A 573 10.36 7.24 -47.44
N THR A 574 9.48 8.13 -46.99
CA THR A 574 8.04 7.89 -46.80
C THR A 574 7.19 8.69 -47.81
N ALA A 575 5.86 8.65 -47.70
CA ALA A 575 4.95 9.30 -48.65
C ALA A 575 5.04 10.84 -48.63
N THR A 576 5.24 11.42 -47.45
CA THR A 576 5.55 12.84 -47.21
C THR A 576 6.60 12.93 -46.13
N LEU A 577 7.30 14.06 -46.01
CA LEU A 577 8.35 14.23 -44.98
C LEU A 577 7.86 13.85 -43.57
N SER A 578 6.61 14.18 -43.24
CA SER A 578 5.98 13.95 -41.95
C SER A 578 5.16 12.65 -41.85
N ALA A 579 5.12 11.83 -42.90
CA ALA A 579 4.35 10.58 -42.90
C ALA A 579 5.03 9.52 -42.01
N PRO A 580 4.25 8.75 -41.23
CA PRO A 580 4.79 7.73 -40.33
C PRO A 580 5.31 6.52 -41.13
N SER A 581 6.22 5.75 -40.52
CA SER A 581 6.79 4.53 -41.12
C SER A 581 6.65 3.36 -40.15
N ALA A 582 5.68 2.48 -40.40
CA ALA A 582 5.47 1.27 -39.60
C ALA A 582 6.73 0.37 -39.53
N PRO A 583 7.48 0.14 -40.64
CA PRO A 583 8.73 -0.64 -40.57
C PRO A 583 9.79 -0.01 -39.67
N ALA A 584 9.98 1.32 -39.74
CA ALA A 584 10.97 2.00 -38.91
C ALA A 584 10.58 2.01 -37.43
N LEU A 585 9.28 2.11 -37.13
CA LEU A 585 8.77 2.00 -35.76
C LEU A 585 8.99 0.60 -35.18
N ARG A 586 8.65 -0.45 -35.93
CA ARG A 586 8.91 -1.82 -35.49
C ARG A 586 10.39 -2.09 -35.27
N GLN A 587 11.24 -1.63 -36.20
CA GLN A 587 12.68 -1.78 -36.06
C GLN A 587 13.23 -1.11 -34.79
N VAL A 588 12.86 0.14 -34.51
CA VAL A 588 13.40 0.84 -33.32
C VAL A 588 12.90 0.20 -32.01
N VAL A 589 11.67 -0.31 -31.97
CA VAL A 589 11.14 -1.04 -30.81
C VAL A 589 11.86 -2.36 -30.64
N ASN A 590 12.01 -3.12 -31.73
CA ASN A 590 12.72 -4.40 -31.75
C ASN A 590 14.16 -4.26 -31.24
N GLU A 591 14.93 -3.31 -31.81
CA GLU A 591 16.31 -3.04 -31.41
C GLU A 591 16.42 -2.68 -29.92
N CYS A 592 15.48 -1.88 -29.40
CA CYS A 592 15.44 -1.49 -28.00
C CYS A 592 15.16 -2.68 -27.07
N VAL A 593 14.20 -3.54 -27.43
CA VAL A 593 13.86 -4.76 -26.68
C VAL A 593 15.03 -5.76 -26.69
N HIS A 594 15.68 -5.93 -27.84
CA HIS A 594 16.89 -6.74 -27.95
C HIS A 594 18.04 -6.21 -27.09
N TYR A 595 18.24 -4.89 -27.07
CA TYR A 595 19.26 -4.27 -26.22
C TYR A 595 19.02 -4.54 -24.73
N ALA A 596 17.75 -4.55 -24.32
CA ALA A 596 17.33 -4.88 -22.96
C ALA A 596 17.39 -6.38 -22.61
N SER A 597 17.65 -7.27 -23.58
CA SER A 597 17.73 -8.72 -23.37
C SER A 597 16.47 -9.32 -22.72
N ILE A 598 15.30 -8.88 -23.19
CA ILE A 598 13.97 -9.40 -22.78
C ILE A 598 13.14 -9.82 -24.00
N SER A 599 12.03 -10.52 -23.76
CA SER A 599 11.05 -10.81 -24.81
C SER A 599 10.19 -9.57 -25.12
N PRO A 600 9.73 -9.35 -26.37
CA PRO A 600 8.72 -8.33 -26.67
C PRO A 600 7.44 -8.46 -25.83
N LEU A 601 7.09 -9.70 -25.46
CA LEU A 601 5.96 -10.00 -24.59
C LEU A 601 6.17 -9.52 -23.13
N ASP A 602 7.41 -9.24 -22.72
CA ASP A 602 7.75 -8.78 -21.36
C ASP A 602 7.58 -7.26 -21.19
N VAL A 603 7.24 -6.51 -22.24
CA VAL A 603 6.94 -5.08 -22.15
C VAL A 603 5.51 -4.90 -21.62
N ASP A 604 5.37 -4.29 -20.44
CA ASP A 604 4.07 -4.11 -19.77
C ASP A 604 3.26 -2.97 -20.35
N ALA A 605 3.91 -1.83 -20.57
CA ALA A 605 3.25 -0.64 -21.11
C ALA A 605 4.16 0.17 -22.02
N VAL A 606 3.55 1.00 -22.87
CA VAL A 606 4.24 1.93 -23.73
C VAL A 606 3.63 3.32 -23.62
N GLN A 607 4.47 4.30 -23.31
CA GLN A 607 4.16 5.70 -23.48
C GLN A 607 4.36 6.11 -24.93
N VAL A 608 3.24 6.23 -25.64
CA VAL A 608 3.23 6.48 -27.08
C VAL A 608 3.57 7.93 -27.42
N ASP A 609 3.97 8.20 -28.67
CA ASP A 609 4.04 9.58 -29.14
C ASP A 609 2.64 10.18 -29.17
N GLY A 610 1.67 9.48 -29.78
CA GLY A 610 0.24 9.77 -29.59
C GLY A 610 -0.15 11.22 -29.82
N LYS A 611 0.18 11.77 -30.99
CA LYS A 611 -0.07 13.19 -31.33
C LYS A 611 -1.55 13.52 -31.55
N GLY A 612 -2.46 12.54 -31.52
CA GLY A 612 -3.87 12.79 -31.81
C GLY A 612 -4.12 12.96 -33.29
N ASN A 613 -3.26 12.40 -34.16
CA ASN A 613 -3.46 12.43 -35.60
C ASN A 613 -3.96 11.06 -36.08
N LEU A 614 -5.08 11.05 -36.79
CA LEU A 614 -5.79 9.83 -37.18
C LEU A 614 -4.91 8.74 -37.82
N MET A 615 -4.02 9.11 -38.74
CA MET A 615 -3.16 8.13 -39.42
C MET A 615 -1.95 7.74 -38.59
N ASN A 616 -1.31 8.72 -37.92
CA ASN A 616 -0.10 8.44 -37.13
C ASN A 616 -0.42 7.56 -35.92
N ASP A 617 -1.51 7.87 -35.23
CA ASP A 617 -1.96 7.12 -34.06
C ASP A 617 -2.32 5.67 -34.44
N ALA A 618 -2.98 5.47 -35.59
CA ALA A 618 -3.30 4.14 -36.11
C ALA A 618 -2.02 3.33 -36.45
N VAL A 619 -1.07 3.95 -37.17
CA VAL A 619 0.19 3.30 -37.51
C VAL A 619 1.01 2.96 -36.27
N GLU A 620 1.03 3.86 -35.29
CA GLU A 620 1.75 3.65 -34.03
C GLU A 620 1.20 2.46 -33.24
N LEU A 621 -0.11 2.46 -32.97
CA LEU A 621 -0.76 1.39 -32.22
C LEU A 621 -0.60 0.03 -32.90
N VAL A 622 -0.89 -0.06 -34.21
CA VAL A 622 -0.81 -1.33 -34.94
C VAL A 622 0.64 -1.84 -35.00
N SER A 623 1.63 -0.95 -35.12
CA SER A 623 3.04 -1.34 -35.12
C SER A 623 3.50 -1.87 -33.77
N LEU A 624 3.06 -1.23 -32.67
CA LEU A 624 3.37 -1.67 -31.31
C LEU A 624 2.73 -3.02 -31.00
N MET A 625 1.46 -3.21 -31.35
CA MET A 625 0.77 -4.50 -31.17
C MET A 625 1.46 -5.61 -31.98
N LYS A 626 1.79 -5.35 -33.25
CA LYS A 626 2.50 -6.34 -34.08
C LYS A 626 3.90 -6.66 -33.58
N GLU A 627 4.64 -5.69 -33.05
CA GLU A 627 6.00 -5.96 -32.57
C GLU A 627 6.02 -6.61 -31.18
N LEU A 628 5.09 -6.22 -30.31
CA LEU A 628 5.12 -6.61 -28.89
C LEU A 628 4.17 -7.75 -28.53
N ARG A 629 3.22 -8.13 -29.41
CA ARG A 629 2.21 -9.17 -29.14
C ARG A 629 2.01 -10.22 -30.23
N ASP A 630 2.61 -10.07 -31.42
CA ASP A 630 2.54 -11.06 -32.53
C ASP A 630 3.54 -12.23 -32.34
N LEU A 631 3.63 -12.74 -31.10
CA LEU A 631 4.43 -13.91 -30.73
C LEU A 631 3.53 -14.93 -30.02
N PRO A 632 3.84 -16.23 -30.05
CA PRO A 632 3.03 -17.25 -29.35
C PRO A 632 2.80 -16.92 -27.87
N GLY A 633 1.54 -16.93 -27.43
CA GLY A 633 1.12 -16.54 -26.07
C GLY A 633 0.96 -15.03 -25.87
N GLY A 634 1.07 -14.21 -26.92
CA GLY A 634 0.87 -12.77 -26.85
C GLY A 634 -0.58 -12.34 -26.69
N ASP A 635 -1.54 -13.18 -27.08
CA ASP A 635 -2.97 -13.06 -26.81
C ASP A 635 -3.30 -13.13 -25.31
N GLU A 636 -2.50 -13.87 -24.53
CA GLU A 636 -2.60 -13.91 -23.07
C GLU A 636 -1.99 -12.67 -22.38
N GLU A 637 -1.21 -11.86 -23.11
CA GLU A 637 -0.45 -10.74 -22.58
C GLU A 637 -1.05 -9.38 -22.97
N VAL A 638 -1.61 -8.67 -22.00
CA VAL A 638 -2.16 -7.33 -22.24
C VAL A 638 -1.02 -6.31 -22.41
N LEU A 639 -1.04 -5.52 -23.49
CA LEU A 639 -0.19 -4.32 -23.63
C LEU A 639 -0.97 -3.09 -23.23
N VAL A 640 -0.47 -2.33 -22.27
CA VAL A 640 -1.08 -1.07 -21.86
C VAL A 640 -0.45 0.10 -22.62
N LEU A 641 -1.25 0.98 -23.21
CA LEU A 641 -0.78 2.17 -23.92
C LEU A 641 -1.25 3.44 -23.20
N ASP A 642 -0.32 4.32 -22.80
CA ASP A 642 -0.66 5.66 -22.27
C ASP A 642 -0.08 6.77 -23.17
N ALA A 643 -0.73 7.92 -23.12
CA ALA A 643 -0.46 9.07 -23.97
C ALA A 643 -0.49 10.36 -23.13
N ALA A 644 0.66 10.74 -22.57
CA ALA A 644 0.80 11.96 -21.76
C ALA A 644 0.38 13.25 -22.50
N LYS A 645 0.46 13.28 -23.84
CA LYS A 645 0.06 14.44 -24.65
C LYS A 645 -1.44 14.74 -24.59
N THR A 646 -2.27 13.77 -24.21
CA THR A 646 -3.71 13.99 -23.92
C THR A 646 -3.91 14.96 -22.76
N LYS A 647 -2.94 15.07 -21.86
CA LYS A 647 -2.98 15.92 -20.66
C LYS A 647 -2.13 17.17 -20.81
N LEU A 648 -0.89 17.01 -21.28
CA LEU A 648 0.15 18.04 -21.33
C LEU A 648 0.21 18.81 -22.65
N GLY A 649 -0.48 18.36 -23.68
CA GLY A 649 -0.22 18.79 -25.05
C GLY A 649 1.15 18.34 -25.56
N PHE A 650 1.47 18.72 -26.80
CA PHE A 650 2.74 18.41 -27.44
C PHE A 650 3.81 19.41 -27.00
N CYS A 651 4.59 19.02 -25.98
CA CYS A 651 5.70 19.80 -25.42
C CYS A 651 6.96 19.81 -26.31
N GLN A 652 6.81 19.66 -27.64
CA GLN A 652 7.86 19.62 -28.66
C GLN A 652 9.17 18.93 -28.19
N GLU A 653 10.27 19.67 -28.07
CA GLU A 653 11.60 19.15 -27.71
C GLU A 653 11.62 18.51 -26.32
N THR A 654 10.69 18.86 -25.43
CA THR A 654 10.53 18.29 -24.09
C THR A 654 9.57 17.08 -24.06
N ALA A 655 8.84 16.80 -25.14
CA ALA A 655 7.80 15.77 -25.14
C ALA A 655 8.32 14.36 -24.79
N GLY A 656 9.49 13.99 -25.32
CA GLY A 656 10.12 12.69 -25.05
C GLY A 656 10.49 12.49 -23.59
N VAL A 657 11.18 13.45 -22.98
CA VAL A 657 11.55 13.38 -21.55
C VAL A 657 10.34 13.50 -20.62
N ALA A 658 9.30 14.27 -20.99
CA ALA A 658 8.08 14.34 -20.21
C ALA A 658 7.37 12.98 -20.17
N ALA A 659 7.27 12.30 -21.31
CA ALA A 659 6.76 10.93 -21.43
C ALA A 659 7.63 9.94 -20.62
N PHE A 660 8.95 10.08 -20.69
CA PHE A 660 9.90 9.25 -19.95
C PHE A 660 9.78 9.41 -18.42
N VAL A 661 9.66 10.64 -17.92
CA VAL A 661 9.41 10.91 -16.50
C VAL A 661 8.07 10.33 -16.07
N SER A 662 7.01 10.45 -16.89
CA SER A 662 5.72 9.82 -16.61
C SER A 662 5.83 8.31 -16.47
N ALA A 663 6.53 7.63 -17.38
CA ALA A 663 6.73 6.18 -17.34
C ALA A 663 7.48 5.73 -16.06
N ILE A 664 8.55 6.44 -15.69
CA ILE A 664 9.28 6.18 -14.44
C ILE A 664 8.37 6.33 -13.23
N MET A 665 7.61 7.43 -13.17
CA MET A 665 6.75 7.73 -12.03
C MET A 665 5.57 6.78 -11.94
N ALA A 666 4.97 6.38 -13.07
CA ALA A 666 3.91 5.37 -13.13
C ALA A 666 4.39 4.06 -12.49
N SER A 667 5.55 3.57 -12.93
CA SER A 667 6.17 2.34 -12.38
C SER A 667 6.41 2.46 -10.87
N ARG A 668 6.96 3.60 -10.44
CA ARG A 668 7.32 3.85 -9.04
C ARG A 668 6.10 3.91 -8.11
N HIS A 669 4.95 4.33 -8.62
CA HIS A 669 3.68 4.38 -7.90
C HIS A 669 2.75 3.18 -8.20
N GLY A 670 3.19 2.23 -9.03
CA GLY A 670 2.46 0.98 -9.28
C GLY A 670 1.20 1.12 -10.13
N HIS A 671 1.02 2.23 -10.84
CA HIS A 671 -0.14 2.42 -11.71
C HIS A 671 0.16 3.31 -12.92
N ILE A 672 -0.53 3.04 -14.01
CA ILE A 672 -0.48 3.79 -15.27
C ILE A 672 -1.65 4.78 -15.28
N PRO A 673 -1.40 6.08 -15.51
CA PRO A 673 -2.47 7.06 -15.65
C PRO A 673 -3.39 6.77 -16.84
N GLY A 674 -4.69 7.05 -16.71
CA GLY A 674 -5.63 6.90 -17.82
C GLY A 674 -5.46 8.00 -18.89
N ALA A 675 -5.53 7.66 -20.17
CA ALA A 675 -5.53 8.59 -21.29
C ALA A 675 -6.83 9.41 -21.32
N LEU A 676 -6.74 10.71 -21.64
CA LEU A 676 -7.91 11.57 -21.75
C LEU A 676 -8.50 11.55 -23.16
N HIS A 677 -9.78 11.92 -23.23
CA HIS A 677 -10.52 12.23 -24.47
C HIS A 677 -10.79 11.06 -25.43
N LEU A 678 -10.45 9.82 -25.05
CA LEU A 678 -10.82 8.62 -25.80
C LEU A 678 -12.28 8.22 -25.48
N LYS A 679 -13.16 8.31 -26.48
CA LYS A 679 -14.57 7.89 -26.42
C LYS A 679 -14.86 6.72 -27.35
N SER A 680 -14.29 6.74 -28.55
CA SER A 680 -14.48 5.74 -29.59
C SER A 680 -13.14 5.49 -30.26
N LEU A 681 -12.67 4.24 -30.28
CA LEU A 681 -11.38 3.91 -30.87
C LEU A 681 -11.40 4.20 -32.38
N ASN A 682 -10.33 4.80 -32.88
CA ASN A 682 -10.11 5.06 -34.28
C ASN A 682 -10.29 3.76 -35.11
N PRO A 683 -11.19 3.73 -36.12
CA PRO A 683 -11.47 2.53 -36.90
C PRO A 683 -10.26 2.05 -37.72
N HIS A 684 -9.27 2.92 -37.97
CA HIS A 684 -8.02 2.55 -38.63
C HIS A 684 -6.98 1.96 -37.70
N ALA A 685 -7.21 2.00 -36.38
CA ALA A 685 -6.34 1.42 -35.36
C ALA A 685 -6.79 0.00 -34.94
N GLN A 686 -7.65 -0.64 -35.74
CA GLN A 686 -8.02 -2.04 -35.54
C GLN A 686 -6.88 -2.96 -35.97
N VAL A 687 -6.58 -3.95 -35.15
CA VAL A 687 -5.65 -5.04 -35.49
C VAL A 687 -6.47 -6.10 -36.24
N ASP A 688 -5.92 -6.68 -37.31
CA ASP A 688 -6.63 -7.65 -38.16
C ASP A 688 -7.03 -8.96 -37.41
N ASP A 689 -6.52 -9.13 -36.19
CA ASP A 689 -6.78 -10.26 -35.30
C ASP A 689 -7.64 -9.78 -34.13
N ASP A 690 -8.89 -10.28 -34.05
CA ASP A 690 -9.86 -9.92 -33.01
C ASP A 690 -9.37 -10.30 -31.59
N GLU A 691 -8.40 -11.22 -31.49
CA GLU A 691 -7.79 -11.69 -30.23
C GLU A 691 -6.71 -10.71 -29.70
N LEU A 692 -6.09 -9.91 -30.56
CA LEU A 692 -5.06 -8.93 -30.19
C LEU A 692 -5.64 -7.53 -29.95
N GLN A 693 -6.31 -7.34 -28.82
CA GLN A 693 -6.90 -6.05 -28.47
C GLN A 693 -5.93 -5.14 -27.69
N PRO A 694 -5.66 -3.91 -28.16
CA PRO A 694 -4.87 -2.94 -27.40
C PRO A 694 -5.64 -2.49 -26.15
N HIS A 695 -4.97 -2.36 -25.02
CA HIS A 695 -5.57 -1.76 -23.82
C HIS A 695 -5.11 -0.31 -23.67
N VAL A 696 -6.00 0.63 -24.02
CA VAL A 696 -5.81 2.07 -23.76
C VAL A 696 -6.71 2.45 -22.57
N PRO A 697 -6.16 2.54 -21.35
CA PRO A 697 -6.96 2.80 -20.18
C PRO A 697 -7.45 4.26 -20.18
N THR A 698 -8.72 4.49 -19.83
CA THR A 698 -9.28 5.83 -19.59
C THR A 698 -9.31 6.21 -18.10
N GLU A 699 -9.00 5.26 -17.24
CA GLU A 699 -8.86 5.40 -15.79
C GLU A 699 -7.51 4.82 -15.35
N ALA A 700 -7.05 5.14 -14.14
CA ALA A 700 -5.77 4.60 -13.67
C ALA A 700 -5.81 3.08 -13.51
N VAL A 701 -4.85 2.36 -14.10
CA VAL A 701 -4.74 0.89 -14.01
C VAL A 701 -3.47 0.48 -13.29
N GLN A 702 -3.55 -0.54 -12.44
CA GLN A 702 -2.38 -1.04 -11.69
C GLN A 702 -1.49 -1.92 -12.55
N PHE A 703 -0.18 -1.84 -12.33
CA PHE A 703 0.75 -2.82 -12.91
C PHE A 703 0.47 -4.22 -12.35
N ARG A 704 0.71 -5.24 -13.17
CA ARG A 704 0.55 -6.65 -12.78
C ARG A 704 1.61 -7.10 -11.77
N CYS A 705 2.82 -6.59 -11.91
CA CYS A 705 3.98 -6.92 -11.09
C CYS A 705 4.52 -5.67 -10.38
N ARG A 706 5.33 -5.86 -9.33
CA ARG A 706 6.01 -4.75 -8.64
C ARG A 706 7.10 -4.12 -9.50
N GLN A 707 7.78 -4.95 -10.29
CA GLN A 707 8.70 -4.50 -11.32
C GLN A 707 7.93 -4.39 -12.62
N SER A 708 8.30 -3.43 -13.44
CA SER A 708 7.68 -3.24 -14.75
C SER A 708 8.66 -2.73 -15.79
N PHE A 709 8.50 -3.18 -17.04
CA PHE A 709 9.15 -2.61 -18.21
C PHE A 709 8.20 -1.70 -18.97
N ASN A 710 8.57 -0.42 -19.05
CA ASN A 710 7.80 0.61 -19.73
C ASN A 710 8.58 1.18 -20.92
N GLY A 711 8.03 1.00 -22.12
CA GLY A 711 8.53 1.62 -23.34
C GLY A 711 8.14 3.09 -23.40
N VAL A 712 8.96 3.91 -24.05
CA VAL A 712 8.67 5.33 -24.31
C VAL A 712 9.08 5.63 -25.73
N THR A 713 8.14 6.14 -26.53
CA THR A 713 8.38 6.44 -27.94
C THR A 713 8.22 7.92 -28.22
N ALA A 714 9.11 8.47 -29.06
CA ALA A 714 9.02 9.85 -29.54
C ALA A 714 9.42 9.97 -31.01
N TYR A 715 8.70 10.82 -31.75
CA TYR A 715 8.93 11.06 -33.19
C TYR A 715 9.18 12.53 -33.50
N GLY A 716 10.22 12.80 -34.30
CA GLY A 716 10.41 14.07 -34.99
C GLY A 716 9.69 14.09 -36.34
N MET A 717 9.20 15.25 -36.79
CA MET A 717 8.55 15.38 -38.11
C MET A 717 9.51 15.05 -39.26
N GLY A 718 10.82 15.25 -39.08
CA GLY A 718 11.86 14.83 -40.03
C GLY A 718 12.11 13.32 -40.10
N GLY A 719 11.34 12.50 -39.37
CA GLY A 719 11.40 11.04 -39.42
C GLY A 719 12.38 10.38 -38.45
N SER A 720 13.01 11.13 -37.54
CA SER A 720 13.83 10.55 -36.47
C SER A 720 12.93 9.95 -35.37
N ASN A 721 13.08 8.65 -35.14
CA ASN A 721 12.31 7.88 -34.19
C ASN A 721 13.24 7.40 -33.08
N VAL A 722 12.84 7.61 -31.83
CA VAL A 722 13.59 7.14 -30.65
C VAL A 722 12.65 6.32 -29.78
N HIS A 723 13.14 5.18 -29.31
CA HIS A 723 12.46 4.35 -28.34
C HIS A 723 13.39 4.03 -27.18
N THR A 724 12.89 4.09 -25.95
CA THR A 724 13.63 3.70 -24.74
C THR A 724 12.79 2.77 -23.90
N LEU A 725 13.44 1.83 -23.23
CA LEU A 725 12.80 0.91 -22.30
C LEU A 725 13.29 1.19 -20.88
N VAL A 726 12.34 1.45 -19.99
CA VAL A 726 12.57 1.74 -18.59
C VAL A 726 12.15 0.56 -17.75
N TRP A 727 13.08 0.01 -16.98
CA TRP A 727 12.78 -0.90 -15.89
C TRP A 727 12.70 -0.11 -14.58
N ASN A 728 11.71 -0.42 -13.75
CA ASN A 728 11.65 0.14 -12.41
C ASN A 728 10.96 -0.82 -11.45
N GLN A 729 11.25 -0.65 -10.17
CA GLN A 729 10.57 -1.33 -9.08
C GLN A 729 9.72 -0.33 -8.30
N LEU A 730 8.50 -0.73 -8.02
CA LEU A 730 7.56 -0.04 -7.16
C LEU A 730 8.17 0.32 -5.80
N SER A 731 8.05 1.59 -5.42
CA SER A 731 8.54 2.11 -4.14
C SER A 731 7.73 1.53 -2.98
N GLU A 732 8.40 0.99 -1.96
CA GLU A 732 7.76 0.43 -0.75
C GLU A 732 6.83 1.44 -0.06
N SER A 733 7.22 2.71 -0.05
CA SER A 733 6.46 3.82 0.53
C SER A 733 5.24 4.27 -0.31
N ALA A 734 5.18 3.92 -1.60
CA ALA A 734 4.18 4.45 -2.54
C ALA A 734 3.15 3.41 -2.97
N TRP A 735 3.44 2.11 -2.82
CA TRP A 735 2.39 1.11 -2.87
C TRP A 735 1.42 1.40 -1.74
N PRO A 736 0.10 1.34 -1.97
CA PRO A 736 -0.81 1.26 -0.85
C PRO A 736 -0.29 0.14 0.03
N SER A 737 0.05 0.44 1.28
CA SER A 737 -0.27 -0.55 2.29
C SER A 737 -1.76 -0.81 2.06
N SER A 738 -2.10 -1.91 1.37
CA SER A 738 -3.31 -2.63 1.75
C SER A 738 -3.17 -2.61 3.24
N ARG A 739 -4.04 -1.86 3.94
CA ARG A 739 -3.96 -1.72 5.40
C ARG A 739 -3.68 -3.13 5.87
N THR A 740 -2.43 -3.40 6.21
CA THR A 740 -2.08 -4.65 6.82
C THR A 740 -2.91 -4.51 8.07
N ALA A 741 -3.94 -5.35 8.17
CA ALA A 741 -4.60 -5.59 9.43
C ALA A 741 -3.48 -5.52 10.47
N GLU A 742 -3.53 -4.47 11.29
CA GLU A 742 -2.43 -4.03 12.13
C GLU A 742 -1.80 -5.26 12.77
N GLU A 743 -0.47 -5.33 12.73
CA GLU A 743 0.38 -6.24 13.49
C GLU A 743 -0.37 -7.26 14.34
N ARG A 744 -0.44 -8.52 13.89
CA ARG A 744 -0.74 -9.64 14.79
C ARG A 744 -0.42 -10.95 14.12
N PRO A 745 0.37 -11.80 14.78
CA PRO A 745 -0.29 -12.70 15.71
C PRO A 745 0.50 -13.00 17.00
N ALA A 746 -0.22 -13.26 18.09
CA ALA A 746 0.11 -14.35 18.98
C ALA A 746 -1.22 -14.98 19.40
N ILE A 747 -1.27 -16.31 19.36
CA ILE A 747 -2.26 -17.10 20.06
C ILE A 747 -2.25 -16.63 21.52
N ALA A 748 -3.41 -16.24 22.07
CA ALA A 748 -3.46 -15.66 23.41
C ALA A 748 -3.10 -16.68 24.51
N PHE A 749 -3.24 -17.98 24.23
CA PHE A 749 -3.02 -19.09 25.14
C PHE A 749 -2.58 -20.38 24.41
N TRP A 750 -1.32 -20.80 24.56
CA TRP A 750 -0.82 -22.09 24.03
C TRP A 750 -0.58 -23.14 25.14
N PRO A 751 -1.09 -24.38 25.02
CA PRO A 751 -1.04 -25.39 26.09
C PRO A 751 0.30 -26.02 26.45
N GLY A 752 1.34 -25.89 25.62
CA GLY A 752 2.64 -26.58 25.79
C GLY A 752 3.86 -25.68 26.00
N GLY A 753 3.78 -24.37 25.78
CA GLY A 753 4.97 -23.53 25.64
C GLY A 753 4.93 -22.31 26.54
N GLY A 754 5.84 -22.24 27.51
CA GLY A 754 6.08 -21.06 28.32
C GLY A 754 6.81 -21.47 29.59
N GLY A 755 8.14 -21.60 29.49
CA GLY A 755 9.01 -22.04 30.59
C GLY A 755 8.76 -21.30 31.91
N GLU A 756 9.25 -21.83 33.02
CA GLU A 756 9.09 -21.18 34.33
C GLU A 756 9.48 -19.69 34.27
N LEU A 757 8.67 -18.82 34.89
CA LEU A 757 9.05 -17.43 35.11
C LEU A 757 10.45 -17.41 35.74
N GLU A 758 11.34 -16.56 35.22
CA GLU A 758 12.60 -16.30 35.91
C GLU A 758 12.29 -15.86 37.34
N ASP A 759 13.11 -16.26 38.33
CA ASP A 759 12.84 -15.97 39.74
C ASP A 759 12.72 -14.45 40.05
N SER A 760 13.23 -13.60 39.16
CA SER A 760 13.11 -12.13 39.17
C SER A 760 11.70 -11.62 38.82
N GLU A 761 10.94 -12.38 38.04
CA GLU A 761 9.61 -12.03 37.50
C GLU A 761 8.45 -12.67 38.29
N LYS A 762 8.74 -13.64 39.17
CA LYS A 762 7.74 -14.19 40.09
C LYS A 762 7.32 -13.14 41.13
N PRO A 763 6.01 -13.00 41.42
CA PRO A 763 5.53 -12.12 42.48
C PRO A 763 6.07 -12.58 43.85
N LYS A 764 6.65 -11.67 44.63
CA LYS A 764 7.08 -11.91 46.01
C LYS A 764 5.98 -11.65 47.04
N GLN A 765 5.13 -10.66 46.77
CA GLN A 765 4.03 -10.19 47.61
C GLN A 765 2.65 -10.41 46.95
N GLY A 766 2.62 -10.85 45.69
CA GLY A 766 1.39 -11.23 44.97
C GLY A 766 0.99 -10.21 43.91
N TYR A 767 -0.28 -10.22 43.53
CA TYR A 767 -0.85 -9.27 42.57
C TYR A 767 -1.68 -8.23 43.30
N SER A 768 -1.56 -6.97 42.88
CA SER A 768 -2.39 -5.88 43.35
C SER A 768 -3.10 -5.22 42.19
N ILE A 769 -4.28 -4.67 42.40
CA ILE A 769 -5.06 -3.99 41.39
C ILE A 769 -5.13 -2.49 41.72
N VAL A 770 -5.02 -1.66 40.69
CA VAL A 770 -5.18 -0.21 40.77
C VAL A 770 -6.24 0.18 39.75
N GLY A 771 -7.17 1.05 40.12
CA GLY A 771 -8.14 1.56 39.16
C GLY A 771 -8.75 2.89 39.55
N SER A 772 -9.65 3.34 38.68
CA SER A 772 -10.29 4.65 38.77
C SER A 772 -11.18 4.80 39.99
N TRP A 773 -11.72 3.72 40.59
CA TRP A 773 -12.52 3.83 41.83
C TRP A 773 -11.70 4.37 43.02
N ALA A 774 -10.39 4.10 43.05
CA ALA A 774 -9.46 4.54 44.08
C ALA A 774 -8.61 5.76 43.66
N CYS A 775 -8.98 6.41 42.55
CA CYS A 775 -8.22 7.50 41.93
C CYS A 775 -6.77 7.17 41.58
N TRP A 776 -6.50 5.90 41.25
CA TRP A 776 -5.15 5.41 40.94
C TRP A 776 -4.11 5.59 42.08
N ASP A 777 -4.55 5.99 43.29
CA ASP A 777 -3.65 6.44 44.36
C ASP A 777 -2.99 5.28 45.12
N ARG A 778 -3.63 4.09 45.19
CA ARG A 778 -3.13 2.95 45.98
C ARG A 778 -3.44 1.60 45.34
N PRO A 779 -2.43 0.72 45.12
CA PRO A 779 -2.65 -0.67 44.75
C PRO A 779 -3.31 -1.44 45.91
N GLU A 780 -4.35 -2.19 45.58
CA GLU A 780 -5.09 -3.04 46.52
C GLU A 780 -4.80 -4.51 46.24
N THR A 781 -4.45 -5.29 47.25
CA THR A 781 -4.02 -6.69 47.07
C THR A 781 -5.17 -7.57 46.58
N MET A 782 -4.95 -8.30 45.48
CA MET A 782 -5.86 -9.33 44.99
C MET A 782 -5.72 -10.61 45.84
N LYS A 783 -6.83 -11.29 46.10
CA LYS A 783 -6.83 -12.53 46.90
C LYS A 783 -6.75 -13.73 45.99
N GLU A 784 -5.90 -14.70 46.29
CA GLU A 784 -5.94 -15.97 45.58
C GLU A 784 -7.27 -16.70 45.86
N SER A 785 -7.84 -17.28 44.81
CA SER A 785 -9.09 -18.02 44.86
C SER A 785 -8.89 -19.31 45.65
N PRO A 786 -9.74 -19.62 46.65
CA PRO A 786 -9.65 -20.88 47.39
C PRO A 786 -10.08 -22.10 46.56
N HIS A 787 -10.59 -21.91 45.34
CA HIS A 787 -11.16 -22.96 44.50
C HIS A 787 -10.26 -23.35 43.30
N GLU A 788 -9.31 -22.50 42.92
CA GLU A 788 -8.45 -22.71 41.75
C GLU A 788 -7.08 -22.03 41.97
N GLU A 789 -6.02 -22.83 41.95
CA GLU A 789 -4.63 -22.37 42.13
C GLU A 789 -4.20 -21.50 40.93
N GLY A 790 -3.52 -20.38 41.18
CA GLY A 790 -3.10 -19.45 40.12
C GLY A 790 -4.20 -18.49 39.63
N VAL A 791 -5.33 -18.40 40.34
CA VAL A 791 -6.40 -17.42 40.07
C VAL A 791 -6.47 -16.39 41.20
N PHE A 792 -6.30 -15.12 40.87
CA PHE A 792 -6.38 -14.00 41.82
C PHE A 792 -7.62 -13.16 41.56
N VAL A 793 -8.38 -12.84 42.61
CA VAL A 793 -9.67 -12.18 42.50
C VAL A 793 -9.75 -10.86 43.27
N PHE A 794 -10.52 -9.91 42.73
CA PHE A 794 -10.82 -8.63 43.38
C PHE A 794 -12.22 -8.12 43.00
N ASP A 795 -12.97 -7.56 43.96
CA ASP A 795 -14.31 -7.03 43.72
C ASP A 795 -14.27 -5.51 43.49
N VAL A 796 -14.79 -5.07 42.35
CA VAL A 796 -14.89 -3.65 41.96
C VAL A 796 -16.36 -3.21 41.89
N PRO A 797 -16.76 -2.13 42.59
CA PRO A 797 -18.06 -1.52 42.41
C PRO A 797 -18.07 -0.57 41.22
N LEU A 798 -19.12 -0.66 40.39
CA LEU A 798 -19.33 0.23 39.25
C LEU A 798 -19.79 1.61 39.75
N GLY A 799 -19.02 2.66 39.44
CA GLY A 799 -19.34 4.02 39.87
C GLY A 799 -20.45 4.70 39.07
N ASP A 800 -20.72 5.96 39.40
CA ASP A 800 -21.76 6.80 38.79
C ASP A 800 -21.69 6.94 37.26
N ASN A 801 -20.50 6.76 36.68
CA ASN A 801 -20.30 6.80 35.22
C ASN A 801 -20.73 5.52 34.51
N ARG A 802 -21.07 4.48 35.27
CA ARG A 802 -21.33 3.11 34.79
C ARG A 802 -20.14 2.49 34.05
N PHE A 803 -18.92 2.98 34.25
CA PHE A 803 -17.70 2.30 33.85
C PHE A 803 -16.54 2.64 34.80
N GLU A 804 -15.55 1.75 34.90
CA GLU A 804 -14.31 1.96 35.65
C GLU A 804 -13.11 1.36 34.87
N ASP A 805 -11.96 2.03 34.92
CA ASP A 805 -10.71 1.60 34.28
C ASP A 805 -9.72 1.07 35.33
N PHE A 806 -8.92 0.05 34.97
CA PHE A 806 -7.97 -0.55 35.90
C PHE A 806 -6.74 -1.19 35.24
N GLN A 807 -5.74 -1.46 36.08
CA GLN A 807 -4.50 -2.19 35.80
C GLN A 807 -4.15 -3.11 36.97
N ILE A 808 -3.24 -4.06 36.73
CA ILE A 808 -2.77 -4.99 37.76
C ILE A 808 -1.27 -4.83 37.91
N TRP A 809 -0.79 -4.63 39.12
CA TRP A 809 0.62 -4.44 39.44
C TRP A 809 1.16 -5.68 40.16
N ILE A 810 2.36 -6.11 39.79
CA ILE A 810 3.07 -7.18 40.48
C ILE A 810 3.73 -6.60 41.73
N ASP A 811 3.50 -7.22 42.89
CA ASP A 811 4.02 -6.79 44.20
C ASP A 811 3.65 -5.35 44.60
N GLY A 812 2.62 -4.77 43.95
CA GLY A 812 2.25 -3.37 44.15
C GLY A 812 3.28 -2.37 43.60
N ASP A 813 4.16 -2.80 42.69
CA ASP A 813 5.22 -2.00 42.09
C ASP A 813 4.78 -1.38 40.75
N SER A 814 4.89 -0.05 40.62
CA SER A 814 4.58 0.67 39.37
C SER A 814 5.59 0.44 38.26
N GLU A 815 6.73 -0.17 38.56
CA GLU A 815 7.71 -0.61 37.55
C GLU A 815 7.38 -2.00 36.98
N LYS A 816 6.37 -2.68 37.54
CA LYS A 816 5.97 -4.05 37.17
C LYS A 816 4.47 -4.14 36.94
N VAL A 817 3.98 -3.43 35.93
CA VAL A 817 2.56 -3.35 35.59
C VAL A 817 2.21 -4.39 34.52
N LEU A 818 1.07 -5.05 34.73
CA LEU A 818 0.33 -5.79 33.73
C LEU A 818 -0.74 -4.86 33.14
N CYS A 819 -0.72 -4.71 31.82
CA CYS A 819 -1.67 -3.88 31.09
C CYS A 819 -2.23 -4.65 29.87
N PRO A 820 -3.39 -4.29 29.32
CA PRO A 820 -3.88 -4.91 28.09
C PRO A 820 -3.07 -4.49 26.86
N GLY A 821 -3.21 -5.26 25.77
CA GLY A 821 -2.64 -4.93 24.46
C GLY A 821 -3.21 -3.66 23.79
N GLY A 822 -4.36 -3.14 24.25
CA GLY A 822 -5.01 -1.95 23.70
C GLY A 822 -5.72 -1.11 24.78
N ALA A 823 -6.12 0.12 24.44
CA ALA A 823 -6.83 1.01 25.36
C ALA A 823 -8.31 0.61 25.54
N ALA A 824 -8.85 0.82 26.74
CA ALA A 824 -10.24 0.46 27.10
C ALA A 824 -10.57 -1.02 26.78
N ALA A 825 -9.61 -1.91 26.99
CA ALA A 825 -9.74 -3.30 26.60
C ALA A 825 -10.81 -4.03 27.43
N GLY A 826 -11.56 -4.91 26.77
CA GLY A 826 -12.58 -5.72 27.39
C GLY A 826 -12.01 -6.86 28.24
N SER A 827 -12.92 -7.64 28.83
CA SER A 827 -12.59 -8.87 29.54
C SER A 827 -11.79 -9.76 28.60
N GLY A 828 -10.76 -10.43 29.11
CA GLY A 828 -9.87 -11.42 28.49
C GLY A 828 -8.83 -10.92 27.49
N ALA A 829 -8.65 -9.61 27.35
CA ALA A 829 -7.68 -9.04 26.41
C ALA A 829 -6.25 -9.51 26.72
N ARG A 830 -5.39 -9.64 25.68
CA ARG A 830 -3.98 -10.00 25.85
C ARG A 830 -3.33 -9.18 26.96
N VAL A 831 -2.75 -9.86 27.94
CA VAL A 831 -2.01 -9.24 29.03
C VAL A 831 -0.56 -9.04 28.61
N MET A 832 -0.10 -7.80 28.64
CA MET A 832 1.29 -7.39 28.41
C MET A 832 1.99 -7.15 29.74
N GLY A 833 3.32 -7.25 29.75
CA GLY A 833 4.16 -6.95 30.92
C GLY A 833 4.59 -8.18 31.74
N PRO A 834 5.40 -7.97 32.80
CA PRO A 834 5.58 -6.72 33.52
C PRO A 834 6.34 -5.65 32.74
N MET A 835 5.88 -4.40 32.81
CA MET A 835 6.60 -3.23 32.30
C MET A 835 6.37 -2.02 33.21
N PRO A 836 7.23 -0.99 33.14
CA PRO A 836 6.99 0.28 33.81
C PRO A 836 5.69 0.96 33.40
N LEU A 837 5.05 1.67 34.34
CA LEU A 837 3.76 2.32 34.15
C LEU A 837 3.76 3.35 33.00
N ASP A 838 4.88 4.02 32.75
CA ASP A 838 5.07 4.97 31.65
C ASP A 838 5.10 4.27 30.28
N GLU A 839 5.59 3.03 30.20
CA GLU A 839 5.53 2.19 29.00
C GLU A 839 4.13 1.61 28.73
N CYS A 840 3.24 1.57 29.74
CA CYS A 840 1.86 1.15 29.53
C CYS A 840 1.06 2.11 28.62
N ASP A 841 1.49 3.37 28.44
CA ASP A 841 0.87 4.37 27.56
C ASP A 841 -0.66 4.50 27.74
N GLY A 842 -1.13 4.47 28.99
CA GLY A 842 -2.56 4.59 29.32
C GLY A 842 -3.44 3.40 28.90
N ARG A 843 -2.84 2.26 28.53
CA ARG A 843 -3.56 1.00 28.25
C ARG A 843 -4.14 0.46 29.56
N ASN A 844 -5.47 0.49 29.66
CA ASN A 844 -6.25 0.06 30.81
C ASN A 844 -7.35 -0.91 30.38
N TRP A 845 -7.66 -1.89 31.22
CA TRP A 845 -8.90 -2.64 31.09
C TRP A 845 -10.07 -1.74 31.48
N ARG A 846 -11.19 -1.84 30.75
CA ARG A 846 -12.40 -1.09 31.05
C ARG A 846 -13.56 -2.01 31.40
N LEU A 847 -14.04 -1.87 32.61
CA LEU A 847 -15.32 -2.42 33.05
C LEU A 847 -16.44 -1.45 32.63
N ASP A 848 -17.20 -1.73 31.58
CA ASP A 848 -18.28 -0.84 31.08
C ASP A 848 -19.68 -1.48 31.22
N GLY A 849 -20.56 -0.81 31.96
CA GLY A 849 -21.97 -1.18 32.18
C GLY A 849 -22.97 -0.29 31.42
N ARG A 850 -22.53 0.66 30.59
CA ARG A 850 -23.45 1.52 29.81
C ARG A 850 -24.16 0.72 28.70
N PRO A 851 -25.40 1.11 28.30
CA PRO A 851 -26.01 0.55 27.09
C PRO A 851 -25.17 0.98 25.90
N GLN A 852 -24.56 0.02 25.22
CA GLN A 852 -23.81 0.33 24.01
C GLN A 852 -24.81 0.82 22.94
N ALA A 853 -24.72 2.10 22.54
CA ALA A 853 -25.29 2.55 21.28
C ALA A 853 -24.50 1.82 20.19
N GLN A 854 -25.01 0.70 19.69
CA GLN A 854 -24.30 -0.22 18.79
C GLN A 854 -23.28 0.48 17.90
N PRO A 855 -21.98 0.29 18.16
CA PRO A 855 -21.02 0.08 17.11
C PRO A 855 -20.87 -1.44 16.96
N LEU A 856 -21.33 -2.01 15.85
CA LEU A 856 -20.60 -3.15 15.31
C LEU A 856 -19.23 -2.59 14.87
N ARG A 857 -18.26 -2.53 15.81
CA ARG A 857 -16.81 -2.35 15.55
C ARG A 857 -15.97 -2.19 16.84
N LEU A 858 -15.04 -3.13 17.03
CA LEU A 858 -13.59 -2.92 16.88
C LEU A 858 -13.21 -3.82 15.68
N SER A 859 -12.46 -3.48 14.64
CA SER A 859 -11.30 -2.59 14.50
C SER A 859 -10.30 -2.71 15.66
N GLY A 860 -9.66 -3.87 15.76
CA GLY A 860 -8.24 -3.91 16.12
C GLY A 860 -7.83 -4.14 17.58
N ALA A 861 -8.37 -5.12 18.32
CA ALA A 861 -7.72 -5.72 19.53
C ALA A 861 -8.52 -6.96 19.99
N PRO A 862 -7.90 -8.15 20.19
CA PRO A 862 -8.62 -9.36 20.52
C PRO A 862 -8.61 -9.67 22.02
N ASP A 863 -9.47 -10.65 22.31
CA ASP A 863 -9.58 -11.49 23.49
C ASP A 863 -10.59 -11.00 24.54
N ALA A 864 -11.70 -11.72 24.63
CA ALA A 864 -12.29 -12.19 25.88
C ALA A 864 -12.20 -13.70 25.89
N VAL A 865 -11.70 -14.31 26.97
CA VAL A 865 -11.43 -15.74 27.17
C VAL A 865 -12.52 -16.37 28.02
N ASP A 866 -13.42 -17.14 27.42
CA ASP A 866 -14.53 -17.77 28.11
C ASP A 866 -14.33 -19.29 28.29
N GLY A 867 -14.37 -19.91 29.46
CA GLY A 867 -14.29 -19.39 30.83
C GLY A 867 -15.59 -18.88 31.45
N VAL A 868 -16.37 -18.10 30.70
CA VAL A 868 -17.43 -17.21 31.23
C VAL A 868 -18.83 -17.64 30.76
N GLN A 869 -18.98 -18.83 30.18
CA GLN A 869 -20.32 -19.31 29.79
C GLN A 869 -21.23 -19.67 30.97
N ASP A 870 -20.72 -19.84 32.21
CA ASP A 870 -21.60 -19.96 33.38
C ASP A 870 -22.06 -18.60 33.96
N VAL A 871 -21.80 -17.48 33.27
CA VAL A 871 -22.22 -16.13 33.74
C VAL A 871 -22.95 -15.30 32.68
N LEU A 872 -23.00 -15.74 31.42
CA LEU A 872 -23.64 -14.97 30.34
C LEU A 872 -25.16 -15.20 30.20
N ASN A 873 -25.79 -15.88 31.16
CA ASN A 873 -27.21 -16.25 31.09
C ASN A 873 -28.16 -15.52 32.04
N ASP A 874 -27.75 -14.43 32.70
CA ASP A 874 -28.73 -13.56 33.37
C ASP A 874 -28.42 -12.07 33.16
N ASP A 875 -29.38 -11.45 32.47
CA ASP A 875 -29.79 -10.04 32.52
C ASP A 875 -29.28 -9.09 31.40
N PRO A 876 -30.12 -8.75 30.38
CA PRO A 876 -29.91 -7.61 29.49
C PRO A 876 -30.28 -6.29 30.19
N LEU A 877 -29.77 -6.09 31.41
CA LEU A 877 -29.92 -4.86 32.17
C LEU A 877 -28.55 -4.21 32.28
N VAL A 878 -28.38 -3.16 31.46
CA VAL A 878 -27.45 -2.04 31.63
C VAL A 878 -26.95 -1.95 33.07
N GLY A 879 -25.64 -2.11 33.27
CA GLY A 879 -24.99 -2.02 34.58
C GLY A 879 -25.36 -0.71 35.28
N LEU A 880 -25.96 -0.83 36.46
CA LEU A 880 -26.40 0.30 37.26
C LEU A 880 -25.28 0.73 38.21
N PRO A 881 -25.20 2.02 38.56
CA PRO A 881 -24.31 2.47 39.63
C PRO A 881 -24.52 1.63 40.90
N GLY A 882 -23.46 0.99 41.37
CA GLY A 882 -23.45 0.13 42.56
C GLY A 882 -23.41 -1.36 42.25
N ASP A 883 -23.53 -1.77 40.98
CA ASP A 883 -23.26 -3.15 40.58
C ASP A 883 -21.81 -3.55 40.90
N ARG A 884 -21.63 -4.75 41.43
CA ARG A 884 -20.34 -5.30 41.83
C ARG A 884 -19.86 -6.31 40.80
N TYR A 885 -18.62 -6.15 40.35
CA TYR A 885 -17.95 -7.06 39.44
C TYR A 885 -16.72 -7.68 40.09
N GLN A 886 -16.58 -8.99 39.98
CA GLN A 886 -15.42 -9.73 40.43
C GLN A 886 -14.46 -9.88 39.24
N ILE A 887 -13.28 -9.27 39.34
CA ILE A 887 -12.16 -9.40 38.40
C ILE A 887 -11.33 -10.61 38.79
N GLU A 888 -10.93 -11.42 37.82
CA GLU A 888 -10.13 -12.65 37.95
C GLU A 888 -8.87 -12.54 37.07
N LEU A 889 -7.68 -12.51 37.66
CA LEU A 889 -6.41 -12.71 36.97
C LEU A 889 -6.05 -14.19 37.04
N ARG A 890 -5.90 -14.84 35.88
CA ARG A 890 -5.51 -16.24 35.75
C ARG A 890 -4.08 -16.35 35.24
N ILE A 891 -3.28 -17.18 35.88
CA ILE A 891 -1.85 -17.33 35.58
C ILE A 891 -1.52 -18.80 35.39
N ALA A 892 -0.92 -19.11 34.24
CA ALA A 892 -0.44 -20.44 33.90
C ALA A 892 0.94 -20.35 33.22
N GLY A 893 2.01 -20.55 33.98
CA GLY A 893 3.38 -20.32 33.50
C GLY A 893 3.64 -18.84 33.20
N LYS A 894 4.13 -18.53 31.98
CA LYS A 894 4.32 -17.15 31.49
C LYS A 894 3.01 -16.46 31.06
N TRP A 895 1.93 -17.22 30.87
CA TRP A 895 0.68 -16.70 30.32
C TRP A 895 -0.24 -16.13 31.40
N LYS A 896 -0.87 -15.00 31.08
CA LYS A 896 -1.72 -14.22 31.99
C LYS A 896 -3.00 -13.83 31.26
N THR A 897 -4.15 -13.94 31.90
CA THR A 897 -5.45 -13.52 31.37
C THR A 897 -6.25 -12.81 32.46
N VAL A 898 -6.99 -11.75 32.11
CA VAL A 898 -7.83 -10.99 33.05
C VAL A 898 -9.29 -11.08 32.64
N LEU A 899 -10.16 -11.62 33.48
CA LEU A 899 -11.60 -11.79 33.24
C LEU A 899 -12.42 -11.06 34.29
N TRP A 900 -13.72 -10.81 34.05
CA TRP A 900 -14.61 -10.35 35.12
C TRP A 900 -16.07 -10.72 34.92
N ARG A 901 -16.82 -10.78 36.04
CA ARG A 901 -18.25 -11.11 36.07
C ARG A 901 -19.02 -10.35 37.14
N ARG A 902 -20.32 -10.08 36.94
CA ARG A 902 -21.20 -9.41 37.92
C ARG A 902 -21.54 -10.36 39.07
N THR A 903 -21.39 -9.92 40.33
CA THR A 903 -21.59 -10.76 41.53
C THR A 903 -22.61 -10.21 42.54
N GLY A 904 -23.17 -9.01 42.33
CA GLY A 904 -24.20 -8.44 43.19
C GLY A 904 -24.30 -6.91 43.08
N THR A 905 -24.93 -6.28 44.08
CA THR A 905 -25.06 -4.81 44.22
C THR A 905 -24.59 -4.33 45.58
N VAL A 906 -24.05 -3.11 45.64
CA VAL A 906 -23.58 -2.44 46.86
C VAL A 906 -24.21 -1.05 46.94
N ASP A 907 -24.57 -0.62 48.16
CA ASP A 907 -25.07 0.74 48.39
C ASP A 907 -23.95 1.78 48.24
N LEU A 908 -24.02 2.60 47.18
CA LEU A 908 -23.07 3.67 46.88
C LEU A 908 -23.25 4.92 47.76
N SER A 909 -24.22 4.96 48.68
CA SER A 909 -24.51 6.15 49.52
C SER A 909 -23.29 6.67 50.32
N ARG A 910 -22.23 5.85 50.47
CA ARG A 910 -20.99 6.17 51.20
C ARG A 910 -19.75 6.38 50.31
N SER A 911 -19.84 6.19 49.00
CA SER A 911 -18.72 6.26 48.06
C SER A 911 -19.04 7.21 46.91
N ARG A 912 -18.91 8.52 47.15
CA ARG A 912 -19.06 9.53 46.09
C ARG A 912 -17.71 9.73 45.40
N GLY A 913 -17.71 9.69 44.07
CA GLY A 913 -16.51 9.99 43.28
C GLY A 913 -15.95 11.38 43.60
N ARG A 914 -14.63 11.52 43.51
CA ARG A 914 -13.92 12.79 43.71
C ARG A 914 -13.82 13.54 42.38
N TYR A 915 -13.90 14.86 42.41
CA TYR A 915 -13.78 15.71 41.22
C TYR A 915 -12.56 16.60 41.34
N PHE A 916 -11.84 16.77 40.23
CA PHE A 916 -10.62 17.53 40.14
C PHE A 916 -10.73 18.54 39.01
N VAL A 917 -10.09 19.69 39.15
CA VAL A 917 -9.88 20.63 38.05
C VAL A 917 -8.46 20.47 37.54
N ALA A 918 -8.29 20.30 36.25
CA ALA A 918 -7.00 20.30 35.58
C ALA A 918 -6.88 21.54 34.69
N CYS A 919 -5.83 22.34 34.88
CA CYS A 919 -5.67 23.64 34.22
C CYS A 919 -4.40 23.71 33.38
N SER A 920 -4.45 24.38 32.23
CA SER A 920 -3.32 24.51 31.29
C SER A 920 -2.09 25.22 31.91
N TRP A 921 -2.30 26.19 32.79
CA TRP A 921 -1.22 26.94 33.47
C TRP A 921 -0.68 26.26 34.74
N ARG A 922 -1.23 25.08 35.09
CA ARG A 922 -0.71 24.21 36.14
C ARG A 922 -0.21 22.88 35.58
N ASN A 923 0.20 22.88 34.31
CA ASN A 923 0.62 21.67 33.57
C ASN A 923 -0.41 20.54 33.68
N TRP A 924 -1.70 20.88 33.69
CA TRP A 924 -2.81 19.91 33.80
C TRP A 924 -2.76 19.03 35.06
N ALA A 925 -2.09 19.48 36.12
CA ALA A 925 -2.14 18.80 37.43
C ALA A 925 -3.57 18.79 38.00
N PHE A 926 -3.92 17.72 38.72
CA PHE A 926 -5.24 17.53 39.31
C PHE A 926 -5.38 18.24 40.66
N ASP A 927 -6.17 19.32 40.70
CA ASP A 927 -6.54 20.03 41.93
C ASP A 927 -7.93 19.57 42.41
N GLU A 928 -8.02 18.97 43.60
CA GLU A 928 -9.28 18.41 44.13
C GLU A 928 -10.32 19.49 44.45
N MET A 929 -11.56 19.30 44.01
CA MET A 929 -12.70 20.18 44.30
C MET A 929 -13.32 19.82 45.65
N VAL A 930 -13.61 20.83 46.47
CA VAL A 930 -14.28 20.67 47.76
C VAL A 930 -15.77 20.48 47.54
N TYR A 931 -16.34 19.42 48.12
CA TYR A 931 -17.79 19.19 48.08
C TYR A 931 -18.51 20.02 49.15
N ASP A 932 -19.49 20.83 48.73
CA ASP A 932 -20.42 21.54 49.60
C ASP A 932 -21.75 20.77 49.69
N PRO A 933 -22.04 20.09 50.81
CA PRO A 933 -23.26 19.30 50.97
C PRO A 933 -24.53 20.16 51.05
N THR A 934 -24.44 21.44 51.40
CA THR A 934 -25.61 22.32 51.53
C THR A 934 -26.10 22.85 50.18
N ALA A 935 -25.17 23.13 49.26
CA ALA A 935 -25.47 23.57 47.90
C ALA A 935 -25.51 22.42 46.89
N GLY A 936 -24.99 21.23 47.24
CA GLY A 936 -24.89 20.09 46.34
C GLY A 936 -23.91 20.30 45.19
N ILE A 937 -22.88 21.12 45.39
CA ILE A 937 -21.89 21.50 44.38
C ILE A 937 -20.47 21.12 44.82
N HIS A 938 -19.62 20.77 43.86
CA HIS A 938 -18.17 20.73 44.03
C HIS A 938 -17.60 22.07 43.61
N TYR A 939 -16.65 22.63 44.35
CA TYR A 939 -16.02 23.89 43.97
C TYR A 939 -14.52 23.90 44.22
N LEU A 940 -13.81 24.69 43.41
CA LEU A 940 -12.41 25.03 43.63
C LEU A 940 -12.23 26.54 43.46
N ALA A 941 -11.70 27.19 44.50
CA ALA A 941 -11.53 28.64 44.56
C ALA A 941 -10.07 29.05 44.38
N HIS A 942 -9.84 30.34 44.14
CA HIS A 942 -8.51 30.95 44.04
C HIS A 942 -7.63 30.47 42.87
N LEU A 943 -8.26 30.09 41.76
CA LEU A 943 -7.55 29.79 40.51
C LEU A 943 -7.28 31.10 39.75
N LYS A 944 -6.02 31.36 39.39
CA LYS A 944 -5.63 32.58 38.68
C LYS A 944 -4.89 32.23 37.38
N PRO A 945 -5.54 32.36 36.21
CA PRO A 945 -4.89 32.20 34.91
C PRO A 945 -3.82 33.30 34.67
N PRO A 946 -2.81 33.04 33.83
CA PRO A 946 -1.79 34.03 33.46
C PRO A 946 -2.42 35.29 32.87
N SER A 947 -1.83 36.47 33.13
CA SER A 947 -2.42 37.76 32.74
C SER A 947 -2.54 37.99 31.23
N PHE A 948 -1.71 37.34 30.41
CA PHE A 948 -1.60 37.62 28.97
C PHE A 948 -2.15 36.52 28.07
N THR A 949 -2.53 35.36 28.62
CA THR A 949 -3.06 34.23 27.87
C THR A 949 -4.34 33.72 28.52
N PRO A 950 -5.39 33.43 27.74
CA PRO A 950 -6.58 32.78 28.28
C PRO A 950 -6.20 31.42 28.86
N GLY A 951 -6.63 31.16 30.09
CA GLY A 951 -6.42 29.87 30.74
C GLY A 951 -7.46 28.86 30.29
N GLU A 952 -7.06 27.61 30.10
CA GLU A 952 -7.98 26.51 29.81
C GLU A 952 -8.10 25.57 31.01
N PHE A 953 -9.30 25.06 31.27
CA PHE A 953 -9.50 24.04 32.30
C PHE A 953 -10.50 22.96 31.87
N ARG A 954 -10.38 21.81 32.54
CA ARG A 954 -11.29 20.66 32.45
C ARG A 954 -11.61 20.15 33.85
N ILE A 955 -12.72 19.43 33.97
CA ILE A 955 -13.12 18.76 35.22
C ILE A 955 -12.97 17.27 35.01
N VAL A 956 -12.24 16.59 35.89
CA VAL A 956 -11.89 15.18 35.78
C VAL A 956 -12.37 14.45 37.03
N ARG A 957 -13.09 13.34 36.86
CA ARG A 957 -13.51 12.50 37.99
C ARG A 957 -12.40 11.49 38.31
N ASN A 958 -12.15 11.28 39.59
CA ASN A 958 -11.22 10.29 40.12
C ASN A 958 -9.80 10.28 39.51
N LYS A 959 -9.26 11.44 39.10
CA LYS A 959 -7.95 11.54 38.42
C LYS A 959 -7.80 10.64 37.18
N ASP A 960 -8.92 10.28 36.56
CA ASP A 960 -8.94 9.43 35.37
C ASP A 960 -9.31 10.29 34.15
N TRP A 961 -8.36 10.47 33.22
CA TRP A 961 -8.59 11.24 32.01
C TRP A 961 -9.72 10.69 31.14
N ALA A 962 -10.07 9.40 31.25
CA ALA A 962 -11.23 8.84 30.58
C ALA A 962 -12.57 9.32 31.18
N GLN A 963 -12.55 9.93 32.36
CA GLN A 963 -13.72 10.45 33.07
C GLN A 963 -13.73 11.99 33.09
N THR A 964 -13.38 12.60 31.95
CA THR A 964 -13.27 14.05 31.79
C THR A 964 -14.60 14.68 31.33
N PHE A 965 -14.96 15.82 31.90
CA PHE A 965 -16.09 16.65 31.47
C PHE A 965 -15.55 17.89 30.74
N VAL A 966 -16.22 18.26 29.64
CA VAL A 966 -15.83 19.36 28.75
C VAL A 966 -17.06 20.17 28.30
N PRO A 967 -16.91 21.41 27.79
CA PRO A 967 -18.04 22.13 27.22
C PRO A 967 -18.46 21.59 25.85
N GLY A 968 -19.74 21.80 25.50
CA GLY A 968 -20.32 21.60 24.16
C GLY A 968 -19.52 22.30 23.08
N PRO A 969 -19.71 23.60 22.83
CA PRO A 969 -18.75 24.41 22.07
C PRO A 969 -17.61 24.92 22.98
N PRO A 970 -16.36 25.03 22.49
CA PRO A 970 -15.27 25.60 23.27
C PRO A 970 -15.52 27.06 23.66
N GLY A 971 -15.43 27.39 24.95
CA GLY A 971 -15.19 28.77 25.40
C GLY A 971 -16.33 29.56 26.05
N ASP A 972 -17.53 29.00 26.27
CA ASP A 972 -18.56 29.69 27.08
C ASP A 972 -19.09 28.87 28.28
N GLY A 973 -19.50 29.55 29.34
CA GLY A 973 -20.01 28.94 30.59
C GLY A 973 -21.51 28.64 30.58
N SER A 974 -22.19 28.93 29.47
CA SER A 974 -23.61 28.61 29.23
C SER A 974 -23.80 27.30 28.46
N SER A 975 -22.72 26.76 27.92
CA SER A 975 -22.66 25.55 27.13
C SER A 975 -23.09 24.33 27.91
N GLU A 976 -23.72 23.39 27.22
CA GLU A 976 -23.98 22.05 27.74
C GLU A 976 -22.67 21.40 28.20
N VAL A 977 -22.71 20.72 29.35
CA VAL A 977 -21.55 20.00 29.90
C VAL A 977 -21.54 18.59 29.32
N LEU A 978 -20.68 18.38 28.33
CA LEU A 978 -20.46 17.08 27.71
C LEU A 978 -19.59 16.18 28.60
N GLY A 979 -19.77 14.87 28.43
CA GLY A 979 -18.91 13.84 29.01
C GLY A 979 -19.63 12.78 29.85
N PRO A 980 -18.92 11.95 30.63
CA PRO A 980 -17.46 11.80 30.55
C PRO A 980 -17.01 11.51 29.11
N VAL A 981 -16.10 12.32 28.56
CA VAL A 981 -15.48 12.14 27.25
C VAL A 981 -14.19 11.34 27.44
N GLY A 982 -14.10 10.20 26.77
CA GLY A 982 -13.00 9.25 26.90
C GLY A 982 -11.85 9.54 25.92
N PRO A 983 -10.77 8.73 25.98
CA PRO A 983 -9.64 8.83 25.06
C PRO A 983 -10.00 8.52 23.60
N THR A 984 -11.13 7.85 23.35
CA THR A 984 -11.61 7.51 22.00
C THR A 984 -12.45 8.61 21.37
N ASP A 985 -12.86 9.63 22.14
CA ASP A 985 -13.72 10.71 21.67
C ASP A 985 -12.89 11.90 21.15
N VAL A 986 -12.10 11.63 20.10
CA VAL A 986 -11.05 12.54 19.58
C VAL A 986 -11.61 13.92 19.19
N GLU A 987 -12.87 13.99 18.74
CA GLU A 987 -13.56 15.24 18.40
C GLU A 987 -13.62 16.22 19.58
N PHE A 988 -13.70 15.71 20.82
CA PHE A 988 -13.85 16.54 22.02
C PHE A 988 -12.54 16.77 22.77
N HIS A 989 -11.41 16.21 22.32
CA HIS A 989 -10.11 16.38 22.97
C HIS A 989 -9.57 17.81 22.93
N ALA A 990 -10.06 18.65 22.00
CA ALA A 990 -9.73 20.07 21.95
C ALA A 990 -10.68 20.95 22.80
N HIS A 991 -11.70 20.36 23.42
CA HIS A 991 -12.71 21.12 24.16
C HIS A 991 -12.21 21.41 25.59
N SER A 992 -12.21 22.68 25.95
CA SER A 992 -11.85 23.17 27.28
C SER A 992 -12.66 24.41 27.60
N TRP A 993 -12.99 24.62 28.88
CA TRP A 993 -13.52 25.91 29.30
C TRP A 993 -12.40 26.95 29.33
N LYS A 994 -12.69 28.16 28.84
CA LYS A 994 -11.72 29.25 28.77
C LYS A 994 -12.00 30.29 29.85
N LEU A 995 -10.95 30.70 30.56
CA LEU A 995 -10.98 31.73 31.58
C LEU A 995 -10.17 32.95 31.12
N ALA A 996 -10.70 34.13 31.39
CA ALA A 996 -10.00 35.38 31.12
C ALA A 996 -8.72 35.48 31.97
N GLY A 997 -7.64 35.96 31.34
CA GLY A 997 -6.34 36.11 31.98
C GLY A 997 -6.37 37.10 33.15
N GLY A 998 -5.62 36.81 34.21
CA GLY A 998 -5.33 37.76 35.30
C GLY A 998 -6.41 37.92 36.38
N VAL A 999 -7.56 37.27 36.25
CA VAL A 999 -8.67 37.33 37.22
C VAL A 999 -8.65 36.08 38.11
N THR A 1000 -8.82 36.26 39.42
CA THR A 1000 -8.98 35.15 40.37
C THR A 1000 -10.40 34.60 40.26
N VAL A 1001 -10.57 33.30 40.03
CA VAL A 1001 -11.88 32.68 39.83
C VAL A 1001 -12.16 31.55 40.83
N ARG A 1002 -13.46 31.31 41.07
CA ARG A 1002 -14.01 30.11 41.71
C ARG A 1002 -14.83 29.33 40.69
N ILE A 1003 -14.43 28.09 40.44
CA ILE A 1003 -15.11 27.15 39.55
C ILE A 1003 -16.04 26.28 40.41
N GLU A 1004 -17.27 26.09 39.97
CA GLU A 1004 -18.33 25.34 40.62
C GLU A 1004 -18.88 24.30 39.63
N PHE A 1005 -19.02 23.05 40.07
CA PHE A 1005 -19.54 21.93 39.31
C PHE A 1005 -20.67 21.25 40.08
N GLN A 1006 -21.80 21.07 39.43
CA GLN A 1006 -22.97 20.39 39.96
C GLN A 1006 -23.32 19.21 39.07
N ARG A 1007 -23.54 18.05 39.68
CA ARG A 1007 -23.97 16.83 39.02
C ARG A 1007 -25.08 16.19 39.84
N GLU A 1008 -26.26 16.01 39.24
CA GLU A 1008 -27.40 15.33 39.84
C GLU A 1008 -27.80 14.15 38.98
N ILE A 1009 -27.81 12.95 39.56
CA ILE A 1009 -28.17 11.69 38.89
C ILE A 1009 -29.47 11.17 39.51
N LYS A 1010 -30.50 11.00 38.69
CA LYS A 1010 -31.81 10.43 39.08
C LYS A 1010 -32.21 9.38 38.05
N GLY A 1011 -31.99 8.10 38.38
CA GLY A 1011 -32.21 7.00 37.44
C GLY A 1011 -31.32 7.16 36.20
N GLU A 1012 -31.93 7.18 35.02
CA GLU A 1012 -31.25 7.44 33.74
C GLU A 1012 -31.05 8.93 33.42
N SER A 1013 -31.69 9.83 34.18
CA SER A 1013 -31.59 11.27 33.94
C SER A 1013 -30.41 11.87 34.71
N GLU A 1014 -29.54 12.56 33.97
CA GLU A 1014 -28.37 13.23 34.53
C GLU A 1014 -28.41 14.72 34.18
N LYS A 1015 -28.28 15.57 35.21
CA LYS A 1015 -28.16 17.02 35.04
C LYS A 1015 -26.78 17.46 35.50
N ARG A 1016 -26.11 18.22 34.64
CA ARG A 1016 -24.77 18.74 34.89
C ARG A 1016 -24.75 20.24 34.68
N LYS A 1017 -24.00 20.94 35.52
CA LYS A 1017 -23.80 22.37 35.38
C LYS A 1017 -22.41 22.74 35.84
N VAL A 1018 -21.71 23.50 35.03
CA VAL A 1018 -20.45 24.15 35.38
C VAL A 1018 -20.68 25.65 35.37
N SER A 1019 -20.19 26.34 36.40
CA SER A 1019 -20.20 27.80 36.45
C SER A 1019 -18.94 28.30 37.11
N TRP A 1020 -18.50 29.51 36.77
CA TRP A 1020 -17.39 30.16 37.46
C TRP A 1020 -17.71 31.63 37.69
N ARG A 1021 -17.14 32.18 38.76
CA ARG A 1021 -17.26 33.61 39.09
C ARG A 1021 -15.91 34.19 39.45
N SER A 1022 -15.72 35.46 39.11
CA SER A 1022 -14.59 36.23 39.61
C SER A 1022 -14.72 36.40 41.12
N LEU A 1023 -13.61 36.28 41.84
CA LEU A 1023 -13.47 36.63 43.26
C LEU A 1023 -12.95 38.07 43.44
N ASP A 1024 -12.61 38.75 42.34
CA ASP A 1024 -12.14 40.14 42.32
C ASP A 1024 -13.29 41.15 42.09
N GLN A 1025 -14.54 40.67 41.95
CA GLN A 1025 -15.78 41.46 41.80
C GLN A 1025 -16.73 41.31 42.99
#